data_AF-A0A0Q6VGS2-F1
#
_entry.id   AF-A0A0Q6VGS2-F1
#
_cell.length_a   1.000
_cell.length_b   1.000
_cell.length_c   1.000
_cell.angle_alpha   90.00
_cell.angle_beta   90.00
_cell.angle_gamma   90.00
#
_symmetry.space_group_name_H-M   'P 1'
#
loop_
_entity.id
_entity.type
_entity.pdbx_description
1 polymer ?
#
loop_
_entity_poly.entity_id
_entity_poly.type
_entity_poly.pdbx_seq_one_letter_code
_entity_poly.pdbx_strand_id
1 'polypeptide(L)'
;MLYTRRCIPILDANRPAGLSIHHLANFTYGMRNQGLTFEPIGDPSFDQGLREVKKVAAKLPDRSAATAQKVAAKLNDTSVRALGGSAENVAEATRFLEAAHGFAPLSPETVAWILQRFPEPAGPEDVEPWSRLIEQLSASLAAGQVEAILGTPASRATQVAKMDPNAIYVSYETATSTVSLRRLLPPNPTSPLELAWDASMEGSSADIINDSAVAAARNLAAACPEAEIVEVITLDASQRRVEIAGHEPGYKRMARDAFPDRVGVRRNVGFQAALRRSTAAQSWTSLVRAQITTAEMLTELAGSAVARLSPRDNANRRANWQSKLDALAVECANQLARPAATGVGLGVTHAGADAFDRKEDDTTRALLKATDALRGVLGPRLLVAAMSIRDAVVELGDARAESSPHFGALGAPISDELIENLAHIAALLATIHFDPSAASHIRAGDLLGSSNQIVSAVSQVKQGRQAQIIASITGEVPGAHVHRFEDPRSHSWALDNAGWLVITDAEHWPVLKAAMEAASKGEREDLGCRVVGAATTTEAGETYILPIAAVMSAESEPGSHDLLPEDIEEVAAAAGIATRLAGATTTRISRIVQSLVELSHDASRRRSRPPTWPPLIADSLPTLADIEAEGRATLSAFPPQVTSAFDLLLRQVAAEIEGSHDVVLASLFLQGLENDLSAARLVDAVNVLMLSSLS
;
A
#
# COMPACT_ATOMS: atom_id res chain seq x y z
N MET A 1 15.89 6.06 -25.77
CA MET A 1 16.83 7.16 -26.07
C MET A 1 16.46 7.97 -27.31
N LEU A 2 16.52 7.45 -28.55
CA LEU A 2 16.21 8.26 -29.75
C LEU A 2 14.81 8.90 -29.74
N TYR A 3 13.78 8.11 -29.44
CA TYR A 3 12.41 8.60 -29.31
C TYR A 3 12.30 9.67 -28.21
N THR A 4 12.83 9.38 -27.02
CA THR A 4 12.90 10.32 -25.89
C THR A 4 13.50 11.67 -26.26
N ARG A 5 14.64 11.69 -26.97
CA ARG A 5 15.29 12.93 -27.41
C ARG A 5 14.42 13.78 -28.34
N ARG A 6 13.53 13.15 -29.12
CA ARG A 6 12.56 13.87 -29.97
C ARG A 6 11.38 14.41 -29.16
N CYS A 7 11.01 13.73 -28.07
CA CYS A 7 9.92 14.17 -27.18
C CYS A 7 10.33 15.33 -26.27
N ILE A 8 11.56 15.36 -25.75
CA ILE A 8 12.01 16.36 -24.76
C ILE A 8 11.71 17.80 -25.20
N PRO A 9 12.10 18.27 -26.41
CA PRO A 9 11.80 19.64 -26.83
C PRO A 9 10.30 19.96 -26.90
N ILE A 10 9.47 18.97 -27.22
CA ILE A 10 8.00 19.13 -27.29
C ILE A 10 7.42 19.21 -25.89
N LEU A 11 7.88 18.34 -24.99
CA LEU A 11 7.46 18.36 -23.60
C LEU A 11 7.86 19.69 -22.94
N ASP A 12 9.12 20.10 -23.05
CA ASP A 12 9.61 21.36 -22.48
C ASP A 12 8.84 22.58 -22.98
N ALA A 13 8.58 22.67 -24.29
CA ALA A 13 7.89 23.81 -24.88
C ALA A 13 6.39 23.89 -24.52
N ASN A 14 5.79 22.80 -24.04
CA ASN A 14 4.35 22.73 -23.78
C ASN A 14 4.01 22.32 -22.33
N ARG A 15 5.01 22.31 -21.45
CA ARG A 15 4.84 21.88 -20.07
C ARG A 15 4.11 22.93 -19.25
N PRO A 16 3.04 22.55 -18.52
CA PRO A 16 2.40 23.43 -17.54
C PRO A 16 3.40 23.89 -16.46
N ALA A 17 3.26 25.12 -15.98
CA ALA A 17 4.08 25.64 -14.89
C ALA A 17 3.93 24.76 -13.62
N GLY A 18 5.04 24.47 -12.95
CA GLY A 18 5.09 23.65 -11.74
C GLY A 18 5.02 22.14 -11.96
N LEU A 19 4.74 21.67 -13.18
CA LEU A 19 4.78 20.24 -13.49
C LEU A 19 6.19 19.85 -13.94
N SER A 20 6.73 18.74 -13.40
CA SER A 20 8.01 18.20 -13.88
C SER A 20 7.85 17.59 -15.28
N ILE A 21 8.93 17.59 -16.07
CA ILE A 21 8.91 16.91 -17.38
C ILE A 21 8.58 15.42 -17.24
N HIS A 22 8.99 14.81 -16.12
CA HIS A 22 8.74 13.41 -15.80
C HIS A 22 7.26 13.12 -15.53
N HIS A 23 6.59 13.94 -14.72
CA HIS A 23 5.16 13.82 -14.47
C HIS A 23 4.36 13.98 -15.77
N LEU A 24 4.66 15.01 -16.58
CA LEU A 24 3.99 15.20 -17.87
C LEU A 24 4.22 14.03 -18.83
N ALA A 25 5.44 13.50 -18.87
CA ALA A 25 5.81 12.39 -19.74
C ALA A 25 5.07 11.09 -19.39
N ASN A 26 4.82 10.83 -18.10
CA ASN A 26 4.09 9.64 -17.64
C ASN A 26 2.69 9.56 -18.24
N PHE A 27 1.96 10.67 -18.27
CA PHE A 27 0.60 10.72 -18.83
C PHE A 27 0.61 10.81 -20.36
N THR A 28 1.44 11.69 -20.92
CA THR A 28 1.43 11.97 -22.36
C THR A 28 1.90 10.78 -23.20
N TYR A 29 2.82 9.95 -22.67
CA TYR A 29 3.26 8.74 -23.36
C TYR A 29 2.12 7.73 -23.51
N GLY A 30 1.40 7.44 -22.41
CA GLY A 30 0.27 6.50 -22.40
C GLY A 30 -0.84 6.97 -23.33
N MET A 31 -1.20 8.26 -23.27
CA MET A 31 -2.21 8.83 -24.16
C MET A 31 -1.81 8.72 -25.63
N ARG A 32 -0.54 9.01 -25.98
CA ARG A 32 -0.09 8.98 -27.38
C ARG A 32 0.08 7.57 -27.93
N ASN A 33 0.70 6.67 -27.16
CA ASN A 33 1.21 5.40 -27.68
C ASN A 33 0.45 4.17 -27.19
N GLN A 34 -0.46 4.32 -26.23
CA GLN A 34 -1.20 3.19 -25.63
C GLN A 34 -2.72 3.40 -25.65
N GLY A 35 -3.21 4.53 -26.18
CA GLY A 35 -4.64 4.83 -26.19
C GLY A 35 -5.22 5.07 -24.79
N LEU A 36 -4.37 5.39 -23.79
CA LEU A 36 -4.84 5.70 -22.44
C LEU A 36 -5.74 6.93 -22.50
N THR A 37 -6.99 6.77 -22.07
CA THR A 37 -7.95 7.87 -21.96
C THR A 37 -8.37 8.04 -20.52
N PHE A 38 -8.45 9.29 -20.08
CA PHE A 38 -9.10 9.64 -18.82
C PHE A 38 -10.39 10.39 -19.15
N GLU A 39 -11.43 10.06 -18.39
CA GLU A 39 -12.69 10.76 -18.43
C GLU A 39 -12.64 12.01 -17.52
N PRO A 40 -13.32 13.10 -17.92
CA PRO A 40 -13.54 14.24 -17.03
C PRO A 40 -14.29 13.80 -15.78
N ILE A 41 -13.93 14.37 -14.62
CA ILE A 41 -14.60 14.05 -13.34
C ILE A 41 -15.58 15.16 -12.90
N GLY A 42 -15.75 16.20 -13.72
CA GLY A 42 -16.63 17.32 -13.44
C GLY A 42 -15.99 18.42 -12.58
N ASP A 43 -14.73 18.25 -12.15
CA ASP A 43 -13.95 19.34 -11.56
C ASP A 43 -13.34 20.21 -12.67
N PRO A 44 -13.68 21.52 -12.76
CA PRO A 44 -13.23 22.37 -13.85
C PRO A 44 -11.71 22.47 -13.99
N SER A 45 -10.98 22.42 -12.87
CA SER A 45 -9.52 22.56 -12.83
C SER A 45 -8.83 21.29 -13.31
N PHE A 46 -9.28 20.13 -12.84
CA PHE A 46 -8.83 18.82 -13.29
C PHE A 46 -9.14 18.63 -14.78
N ASP A 47 -10.38 18.91 -15.20
CA ASP A 47 -10.82 18.74 -16.58
C ASP A 47 -10.04 19.65 -17.53
N GLN A 48 -9.69 20.87 -17.10
CA GLN A 48 -8.81 21.76 -17.85
C GLN A 48 -7.39 21.21 -17.94
N GLY A 49 -6.80 20.75 -16.83
CA GLY A 49 -5.49 20.12 -16.82
C GLY A 49 -5.43 18.91 -17.76
N LEU A 50 -6.44 18.06 -17.70
CA LEU A 50 -6.56 16.89 -18.58
C LEU A 50 -6.64 17.28 -20.06
N ARG A 51 -7.39 18.33 -20.41
CA ARG A 51 -7.44 18.86 -21.78
C ARG A 51 -6.08 19.35 -22.26
N GLU A 52 -5.32 20.05 -21.42
CA GLU A 52 -3.97 20.50 -21.78
C GLU A 52 -3.00 19.33 -21.97
N VAL A 53 -3.00 18.35 -21.06
CA VAL A 53 -2.16 17.15 -21.20
C VAL A 53 -2.50 16.39 -22.49
N LYS A 54 -3.79 16.25 -22.85
CA LYS A 54 -4.24 15.65 -24.12
C LYS A 54 -3.68 16.40 -25.34
N LYS A 55 -3.65 17.75 -25.31
CA LYS A 55 -3.04 18.56 -26.39
C LYS A 55 -1.54 18.33 -26.51
N VAL A 56 -0.83 18.19 -25.39
CA VAL A 56 0.62 17.87 -25.41
C VAL A 56 0.85 16.47 -25.99
N ALA A 57 0.08 15.47 -25.54
CA ALA A 57 0.18 14.10 -26.03
C ALA A 57 -0.01 14.03 -27.57
N ALA A 58 -0.96 14.79 -28.12
CA ALA A 58 -1.21 14.84 -29.56
C ALA A 58 -0.03 15.40 -30.38
N LYS A 59 0.84 16.22 -29.77
CA LYS A 59 2.04 16.79 -30.40
C LYS A 59 3.25 15.85 -30.37
N LEU A 60 3.24 14.83 -29.52
CA LEU A 60 4.34 13.86 -29.46
C LEU A 60 4.42 13.06 -30.77
N PRO A 61 5.64 12.75 -31.25
CA PRO A 61 5.82 11.95 -32.45
C PRO A 61 5.33 10.52 -32.23
N ASP A 62 5.02 9.81 -33.30
CA ASP A 62 4.81 8.36 -33.20
C ASP A 62 6.11 7.63 -32.93
N ARG A 63 6.02 6.62 -32.06
CA ARG A 63 7.16 5.75 -31.78
C ARG A 63 7.39 4.78 -32.93
N SER A 64 8.37 5.06 -33.78
CA SER A 64 8.79 4.11 -34.82
C SER A 64 9.50 2.89 -34.24
N ALA A 65 9.14 1.69 -34.69
CA ALA A 65 9.80 0.44 -34.32
C ALA A 65 10.82 -0.05 -35.38
N ALA A 66 11.34 0.84 -36.23
CA ALA A 66 12.15 0.49 -37.40
C ALA A 66 13.38 -0.38 -37.09
N THR A 67 14.08 -0.14 -35.97
CA THR A 67 15.22 -0.98 -35.57
C THR A 67 14.77 -2.38 -35.15
N ALA A 68 13.71 -2.48 -34.35
CA ALA A 68 13.14 -3.77 -33.94
C ALA A 68 12.65 -4.55 -35.16
N GLN A 69 11.97 -3.89 -36.10
CA GLN A 69 11.56 -4.48 -37.38
C GLN A 69 12.75 -5.00 -38.20
N LYS A 70 13.85 -4.23 -38.30
CA LYS A 70 15.06 -4.69 -39.03
C LYS A 70 15.73 -5.90 -38.37
N VAL A 71 15.75 -5.96 -37.04
CA VAL A 71 16.30 -7.11 -36.30
C VAL A 71 15.38 -8.32 -36.47
N ALA A 72 14.07 -8.12 -36.28
CA ALA A 72 13.07 -9.17 -36.38
C ALA A 72 12.82 -9.65 -37.82
N ALA A 73 13.18 -8.89 -38.85
CA ALA A 73 13.16 -9.37 -40.24
C ALA A 73 14.05 -10.60 -40.48
N LYS A 74 14.98 -10.89 -39.56
CA LYS A 74 15.79 -12.12 -39.56
C LYS A 74 15.11 -13.29 -38.86
N LEU A 75 14.00 -13.05 -38.15
CA LEU A 75 13.19 -14.06 -37.49
C LEU A 75 12.09 -14.51 -38.47
N ASN A 76 12.12 -15.80 -38.80
CA ASN A 76 11.03 -16.51 -39.46
C ASN A 76 10.47 -17.59 -38.52
N ASP A 77 9.32 -18.17 -38.89
CA ASP A 77 8.63 -19.20 -38.11
C ASP A 77 9.56 -20.34 -37.63
N THR A 78 10.45 -20.82 -38.52
CA THR A 78 11.42 -21.88 -38.20
C THR A 78 12.44 -21.45 -37.14
N SER A 79 12.98 -20.23 -37.24
CA SER A 79 13.94 -19.70 -36.27
C SER A 79 13.27 -19.41 -34.92
N VAL A 80 12.03 -18.93 -34.91
CA VAL A 80 11.26 -18.68 -33.68
C VAL A 80 10.95 -20.02 -33.00
N ARG A 81 10.58 -21.04 -33.77
CA ARG A 81 10.40 -22.41 -33.27
C ARG A 81 11.68 -22.99 -32.67
N ALA A 82 12.82 -22.82 -33.35
CA ALA A 82 14.12 -23.29 -32.85
C ALA A 82 14.52 -22.58 -31.55
N LEU A 83 14.38 -21.25 -31.49
CA LEU A 83 14.72 -20.44 -30.31
C LEU A 83 13.75 -20.70 -29.15
N GLY A 84 12.44 -20.74 -29.40
CA GLY A 84 11.45 -21.13 -28.40
C GLY A 84 11.66 -22.57 -27.90
N GLY A 85 12.19 -23.44 -28.76
CA GLY A 85 12.60 -24.79 -28.39
C GLY A 85 13.83 -24.87 -27.49
N SER A 86 14.71 -23.88 -27.54
CA SER A 86 15.89 -23.82 -26.68
C SER A 86 15.61 -23.27 -25.29
N ALA A 87 14.42 -22.70 -25.04
CA ALA A 87 14.03 -22.25 -23.71
C ALA A 87 13.94 -23.43 -22.73
N GLU A 88 14.48 -23.23 -21.53
CA GLU A 88 14.54 -24.24 -20.47
C GLU A 88 13.23 -24.33 -19.69
N ASN A 89 12.50 -23.22 -19.58
CA ASN A 89 11.26 -23.10 -18.83
C ASN A 89 10.24 -22.18 -19.53
N VAL A 90 9.00 -22.19 -19.04
CA VAL A 90 7.89 -21.38 -19.58
C VAL A 90 8.19 -19.88 -19.51
N ALA A 91 8.87 -19.43 -18.45
CA ALA A 91 9.23 -18.03 -18.26
C ALA A 91 10.16 -17.49 -19.36
N GLU A 92 11.19 -18.25 -19.74
CA GLU A 92 12.10 -17.89 -20.84
C GLU A 92 11.38 -17.86 -22.19
N ALA A 93 10.54 -18.85 -22.47
CA ALA A 93 9.75 -18.91 -23.70
C ALA A 93 8.80 -17.71 -23.81
N THR A 94 8.06 -17.42 -22.73
CA THR A 94 7.17 -16.25 -22.63
C THR A 94 7.94 -14.96 -22.86
N ARG A 95 9.06 -14.76 -22.17
CA ARG A 95 9.89 -13.56 -22.31
C ARG A 95 10.35 -13.35 -23.75
N PHE A 96 10.78 -14.41 -24.43
CA PHE A 96 11.18 -14.35 -25.83
C PHE A 96 10.02 -13.99 -26.75
N LEU A 97 8.86 -14.63 -26.58
CA LEU A 97 7.68 -14.40 -27.43
C LEU A 97 7.07 -13.01 -27.23
N GLU A 98 7.02 -12.51 -25.99
CA GLU A 98 6.63 -11.12 -25.71
C GLU A 98 7.57 -10.11 -26.40
N ALA A 99 8.87 -10.43 -26.52
CA ALA A 99 9.83 -9.59 -27.23
C ALA A 99 9.67 -9.67 -28.77
N ALA A 100 9.25 -10.82 -29.28
CA ALA A 100 8.99 -11.06 -30.70
C ALA A 100 7.59 -10.57 -31.16
N HIS A 101 6.70 -10.25 -30.22
CA HIS A 101 5.32 -9.88 -30.48
C HIS A 101 5.18 -8.75 -31.52
N GLY A 102 4.33 -8.98 -32.52
CA GLY A 102 4.06 -8.03 -33.60
C GLY A 102 5.21 -7.86 -34.60
N PHE A 103 6.30 -8.60 -34.47
CA PHE A 103 7.46 -8.51 -35.37
C PHE A 103 7.80 -9.81 -36.10
N ALA A 104 7.59 -10.96 -35.46
CA ALA A 104 7.84 -12.26 -36.07
C ALA A 104 6.51 -13.02 -36.25
N PRO A 105 6.20 -13.52 -37.46
CA PRO A 105 5.00 -14.30 -37.68
C PRO A 105 5.15 -15.70 -37.04
N LEU A 106 4.08 -16.17 -36.41
CA LEU A 106 3.95 -17.53 -35.91
C LEU A 106 2.86 -18.27 -36.71
N SER A 107 3.20 -19.43 -37.25
CA SER A 107 2.22 -20.32 -37.85
C SER A 107 1.39 -21.01 -36.76
N PRO A 108 0.12 -21.39 -37.03
CA PRO A 108 -0.68 -22.18 -36.10
C PRO A 108 0.00 -23.48 -35.66
N GLU A 109 0.80 -24.10 -36.55
CA GLU A 109 1.58 -25.30 -36.28
C GLU A 109 2.69 -25.03 -35.25
N THR A 110 3.39 -23.91 -35.37
CA THR A 110 4.41 -23.49 -34.39
C THR A 110 3.77 -23.12 -33.06
N VAL A 111 2.61 -22.45 -33.06
CA VAL A 111 1.86 -22.16 -31.83
C VAL A 111 1.48 -23.46 -31.10
N ALA A 112 0.90 -24.43 -31.81
CA ALA A 112 0.54 -25.73 -31.24
C ALA A 112 1.78 -26.46 -30.69
N TRP A 113 2.91 -26.40 -31.40
CA TRP A 113 4.15 -27.01 -30.97
C TRP A 113 4.73 -26.38 -29.69
N ILE A 114 4.70 -25.03 -29.58
CA ILE A 114 5.17 -24.32 -28.38
C ILE A 114 4.31 -24.73 -27.18
N LEU A 115 2.98 -24.75 -27.33
CA LEU A 115 2.07 -25.16 -26.25
C LEU A 115 2.28 -26.62 -25.83
N GLN A 116 2.59 -27.53 -26.76
CA GLN A 116 2.93 -28.91 -26.43
C GLN A 116 4.23 -29.03 -25.61
N ARG A 117 5.20 -28.14 -25.85
CA ARG A 117 6.46 -28.11 -25.10
C ARG A 117 6.30 -27.52 -23.71
N PHE A 118 5.45 -26.50 -23.56
CA PHE A 118 5.13 -25.85 -22.31
C PHE A 118 3.64 -26.04 -21.98
N PRO A 119 3.27 -27.24 -21.47
CA PRO A 119 1.88 -27.59 -21.19
C PRO A 119 1.35 -26.79 -19.98
N GLU A 120 0.21 -27.21 -19.44
CA GLU A 120 -0.42 -26.61 -18.26
C GLU A 120 0.55 -26.39 -17.08
N PRO A 121 0.36 -25.34 -16.26
CA PRO A 121 1.25 -25.00 -15.15
C PRO A 121 1.40 -26.16 -14.17
N ALA A 122 2.63 -26.42 -13.69
CA ALA A 122 2.90 -27.48 -12.72
C ALA A 122 2.83 -26.99 -11.27
N GLY A 123 3.03 -25.69 -11.04
CA GLY A 123 2.96 -25.04 -9.74
C GLY A 123 2.52 -23.57 -9.84
N PRO A 124 2.32 -22.90 -8.68
CA PRO A 124 1.94 -21.49 -8.61
C PRO A 124 2.88 -20.55 -9.39
N GLU A 125 4.18 -20.86 -9.40
CA GLU A 125 5.24 -20.08 -10.05
C GLU A 125 5.13 -20.05 -11.58
N ASP A 126 4.52 -21.09 -12.18
CA ASP A 126 4.35 -21.21 -13.63
C ASP A 126 3.10 -20.47 -14.13
N VAL A 127 2.16 -20.15 -13.24
CA VAL A 127 0.83 -19.62 -13.60
C VAL A 127 0.96 -18.32 -14.39
N GLU A 128 1.70 -17.35 -13.86
CA GLU A 128 1.84 -16.06 -14.51
C GLU A 128 2.62 -16.14 -15.84
N PRO A 129 3.81 -16.79 -15.91
CA PRO A 129 4.47 -17.05 -17.18
C PRO A 129 3.60 -17.74 -18.21
N TRP A 130 2.83 -18.74 -17.82
CA TRP A 130 1.98 -19.53 -18.71
C TRP A 130 0.76 -18.74 -19.20
N SER A 131 0.07 -18.03 -18.32
CA SER A 131 -1.03 -17.14 -18.71
C SER A 131 -0.58 -16.12 -19.76
N ARG A 132 0.61 -15.54 -19.58
CA ARG A 132 1.21 -14.62 -20.54
C ARG A 132 1.63 -15.32 -21.84
N LEU A 133 2.10 -16.56 -21.78
CA LEU A 133 2.39 -17.36 -22.98
C LEU A 133 1.12 -17.49 -23.83
N ILE A 134 -0.01 -17.85 -23.22
CA ILE A 134 -1.31 -17.96 -23.90
C ILE A 134 -1.68 -16.65 -24.58
N GLU A 135 -1.58 -15.52 -23.88
CA GLU A 135 -1.86 -14.19 -24.45
C GLU A 135 -1.02 -13.93 -25.70
N GLN A 136 0.29 -14.19 -25.66
CA GLN A 136 1.18 -13.98 -26.81
C GLN A 136 0.90 -14.92 -27.97
N LEU A 137 0.61 -16.20 -27.69
CA LEU A 137 0.27 -17.18 -28.72
C LEU A 137 -1.07 -16.86 -29.39
N SER A 138 -2.07 -16.43 -28.60
CA SER A 138 -3.40 -16.09 -29.10
C SER A 138 -3.38 -14.96 -30.13
N ALA A 139 -2.50 -13.97 -29.95
CA ALA A 139 -2.35 -12.84 -30.85
C ALA A 139 -1.88 -13.21 -32.27
N SER A 140 -1.35 -14.43 -32.45
CA SER A 140 -0.92 -14.96 -33.75
C SER A 140 -1.96 -15.87 -34.41
N LEU A 141 -3.10 -16.11 -33.77
CA LEU A 141 -4.15 -17.00 -34.23
C LEU A 141 -5.40 -16.21 -34.67
N ALA A 142 -6.14 -16.75 -35.64
CA ALA A 142 -7.49 -16.27 -35.90
C ALA A 142 -8.44 -16.71 -34.77
N ALA A 143 -9.54 -15.97 -34.53
CA ALA A 143 -10.47 -16.23 -33.44
C ALA A 143 -10.95 -17.71 -33.36
N GLY A 144 -11.27 -18.33 -34.51
CA GLY A 144 -11.69 -19.74 -34.56
C GLY A 144 -10.57 -20.77 -34.32
N GLN A 145 -9.31 -20.35 -34.34
CA GLN A 145 -8.14 -21.20 -34.08
C GLN A 145 -7.69 -21.14 -32.62
N VAL A 146 -8.01 -20.05 -31.90
CA VAL A 146 -7.64 -19.89 -30.49
C VAL A 146 -8.20 -21.04 -29.68
N GLU A 147 -9.50 -21.33 -29.79
CA GLU A 147 -10.12 -22.42 -29.05
C GLU A 147 -9.59 -23.80 -29.48
N ALA A 148 -9.40 -24.00 -30.79
CA ALA A 148 -8.95 -25.27 -31.35
C ALA A 148 -7.52 -25.65 -30.93
N ILE A 149 -6.64 -24.66 -30.69
CA ILE A 149 -5.23 -24.89 -30.40
C ILE A 149 -4.92 -24.67 -28.91
N LEU A 150 -5.45 -23.60 -28.32
CA LEU A 150 -5.18 -23.21 -26.93
C LEU A 150 -6.25 -23.73 -25.94
N GLY A 151 -7.28 -24.44 -26.41
CA GLY A 151 -8.38 -24.95 -25.59
C GLY A 151 -9.50 -23.94 -25.35
N THR A 152 -10.52 -24.28 -24.57
CA THR A 152 -11.62 -23.35 -24.27
C THR A 152 -11.22 -22.32 -23.21
N PRO A 153 -11.82 -21.11 -23.18
CA PRO A 153 -11.58 -20.14 -22.10
C PRO A 153 -11.84 -20.72 -20.71
N ALA A 154 -12.91 -21.51 -20.56
CA ALA A 154 -13.22 -22.23 -19.32
C ALA A 154 -12.09 -23.20 -18.90
N SER A 155 -11.52 -23.93 -19.86
CA SER A 155 -10.41 -24.85 -19.60
C SER A 155 -9.18 -24.08 -19.14
N ARG A 156 -8.78 -23.02 -19.83
CA ARG A 156 -7.61 -22.21 -19.47
C ARG A 156 -7.76 -21.50 -18.13
N ALA A 157 -8.94 -20.94 -17.84
CA ALA A 157 -9.26 -20.37 -16.53
C ALA A 157 -9.11 -21.41 -15.40
N THR A 158 -9.54 -22.65 -15.66
CA THR A 158 -9.37 -23.78 -14.72
C THR A 158 -7.89 -24.11 -14.50
N GLN A 159 -7.05 -24.07 -15.54
CA GLN A 159 -5.62 -24.34 -15.40
C GLN A 159 -4.89 -23.30 -14.53
N VAL A 160 -5.28 -22.05 -14.64
CA VAL A 160 -4.78 -20.96 -13.78
C VAL A 160 -5.29 -21.14 -12.35
N ALA A 161 -6.61 -21.31 -12.18
CA ALA A 161 -7.23 -21.34 -10.86
C ALA A 161 -6.81 -22.56 -10.02
N LYS A 162 -6.63 -23.73 -10.64
CA LYS A 162 -6.26 -24.95 -9.90
C LYS A 162 -4.87 -24.84 -9.24
N MET A 163 -3.99 -23.98 -9.76
CA MET A 163 -2.64 -23.77 -9.23
C MET A 163 -2.55 -22.55 -8.30
N ASP A 164 -3.59 -21.72 -8.19
CA ASP A 164 -3.67 -20.67 -7.17
C ASP A 164 -3.97 -21.34 -5.79
N PRO A 165 -3.11 -21.13 -4.76
CA PRO A 165 -3.30 -21.71 -3.43
C PRO A 165 -4.58 -21.28 -2.71
N ASN A 166 -5.16 -20.15 -3.12
CA ASN A 166 -6.32 -19.54 -2.47
C ASN A 166 -7.59 -19.67 -3.31
N ALA A 167 -7.48 -20.06 -4.58
CA ALA A 167 -8.65 -20.29 -5.42
C ALA A 167 -9.46 -21.50 -4.92
N ILE A 168 -10.77 -21.30 -4.87
CA ILE A 168 -11.73 -22.36 -4.54
C ILE A 168 -12.70 -22.65 -5.68
N TYR A 169 -12.90 -21.71 -6.62
CA TYR A 169 -13.81 -21.92 -7.73
C TYR A 169 -13.49 -20.97 -8.88
N VAL A 170 -13.66 -21.43 -10.11
CA VAL A 170 -13.61 -20.58 -11.30
C VAL A 170 -14.72 -20.97 -12.27
N SER A 171 -15.29 -19.98 -12.95
CA SER A 171 -16.26 -20.19 -14.02
C SER A 171 -16.02 -19.24 -15.18
N TYR A 172 -16.47 -19.65 -16.35
CA TYR A 172 -16.55 -18.81 -17.54
C TYR A 172 -17.98 -18.79 -18.04
N GLU A 173 -18.58 -17.60 -18.12
CA GLU A 173 -19.93 -17.39 -18.64
C GLU A 173 -19.86 -16.91 -20.09
N THR A 174 -20.27 -17.75 -21.03
CA THR A 174 -20.18 -17.46 -22.48
C THR A 174 -21.10 -16.33 -22.93
N ALA A 175 -22.24 -16.11 -22.27
CA ALA A 175 -23.21 -15.09 -22.68
C ALA A 175 -22.69 -13.66 -22.44
N THR A 176 -21.88 -13.48 -21.40
CA THR A 176 -21.31 -12.20 -20.97
C THR A 176 -19.79 -12.13 -21.19
N SER A 177 -19.20 -13.20 -21.73
CA SER A 177 -17.75 -13.40 -21.81
C SER A 177 -17.03 -13.07 -20.49
N THR A 178 -17.62 -13.48 -19.36
CA THR A 178 -17.11 -13.16 -18.02
C THR A 178 -16.37 -14.37 -17.45
N VAL A 179 -15.12 -14.18 -17.03
CA VAL A 179 -14.39 -15.14 -16.20
C VAL A 179 -14.47 -14.68 -14.74
N SER A 180 -14.95 -15.54 -13.85
CA SER A 180 -15.12 -15.23 -12.42
C SER A 180 -14.34 -16.23 -11.57
N LEU A 181 -13.47 -15.73 -10.69
CA LEU A 181 -12.64 -16.50 -9.78
C LEU A 181 -13.03 -16.17 -8.33
N ARG A 182 -13.29 -17.20 -7.54
CA ARG A 182 -13.51 -17.09 -6.10
C ARG A 182 -12.26 -17.55 -5.36
N ARG A 183 -11.76 -16.71 -4.46
CA ARG A 183 -10.56 -16.94 -3.66
C ARG A 183 -10.89 -16.80 -2.19
N LEU A 184 -10.33 -17.66 -1.36
CA LEU A 184 -10.32 -17.44 0.09
C LEU A 184 -9.25 -16.40 0.43
N LEU A 185 -9.53 -15.54 1.40
CA LEU A 185 -8.55 -14.63 1.97
C LEU A 185 -7.57 -15.45 2.83
N PRO A 186 -6.28 -15.57 2.45
CA PRO A 186 -5.33 -16.30 3.29
C PRO A 186 -5.13 -15.60 4.64
N PRO A 187 -4.88 -16.35 5.73
CA PRO A 187 -4.59 -15.77 7.04
C PRO A 187 -3.32 -14.91 7.02
N ASN A 188 -2.35 -15.28 6.17
CA ASN A 188 -1.11 -14.55 5.94
C ASN A 188 -0.98 -14.24 4.43
N PRO A 189 -1.45 -13.08 3.95
CA PRO A 189 -1.34 -12.72 2.55
C PRO A 189 0.13 -12.48 2.17
N THR A 190 0.56 -13.05 1.05
CA THR A 190 1.90 -12.89 0.50
C THR A 190 1.89 -12.02 -0.74
N SER A 191 3.00 -11.33 -0.98
CA SER A 191 3.19 -10.54 -2.19
C SER A 191 3.09 -11.42 -3.44
N PRO A 192 2.48 -10.92 -4.53
CA PRO A 192 2.49 -11.62 -5.81
C PRO A 192 3.90 -11.94 -6.30
N LEU A 193 4.03 -13.00 -7.11
CA LEU A 193 5.28 -13.32 -7.78
C LEU A 193 5.72 -12.16 -8.70
N GLU A 194 7.01 -11.81 -8.65
CA GLU A 194 7.61 -10.85 -9.58
C GLU A 194 8.45 -11.57 -10.64
N LEU A 195 8.17 -11.31 -11.92
CA LEU A 195 9.01 -11.80 -13.01
C LEU A 195 10.23 -10.91 -13.20
N ALA A 196 11.40 -11.52 -13.33
CA ALA A 196 12.70 -10.82 -13.40
C ALA A 196 12.86 -9.81 -14.54
N TRP A 197 11.97 -9.83 -15.55
CA TRP A 197 11.98 -8.92 -16.69
C TRP A 197 10.82 -7.90 -16.70
N ASP A 198 10.05 -7.85 -15.61
CA ASP A 198 9.16 -6.74 -15.32
C ASP A 198 9.83 -5.77 -14.34
N ALA A 199 9.21 -4.60 -14.17
CA ALA A 199 9.65 -3.67 -13.14
C ALA A 199 9.27 -4.21 -11.77
N SER A 200 10.21 -4.15 -10.82
CA SER A 200 9.90 -4.47 -9.42
C SER A 200 8.79 -3.56 -8.89
N MET A 201 7.93 -4.13 -8.05
CA MET A 201 6.89 -3.44 -7.32
C MET A 201 7.39 -3.01 -5.93
N GLU A 202 8.71 -2.95 -5.69
CA GLU A 202 9.28 -2.35 -4.48
C GLU A 202 8.69 -0.95 -4.23
N GLY A 203 7.98 -0.80 -3.10
CA GLY A 203 7.27 0.42 -2.70
C GLY A 203 5.83 0.56 -3.22
N SER A 204 5.28 -0.46 -3.89
CA SER A 204 3.89 -0.47 -4.38
C SER A 204 2.96 -1.12 -3.36
N SER A 205 2.13 -0.28 -2.74
CA SER A 205 0.93 -0.62 -1.97
C SER A 205 1.15 -1.34 -0.63
N ALA A 206 0.57 -0.78 0.45
CA ALA A 206 0.44 -1.43 1.75
C ALA A 206 -0.68 -2.51 1.75
N ASP A 207 -1.43 -2.64 0.65
CA ASP A 207 -2.60 -3.51 0.52
C ASP A 207 -2.27 -4.76 -0.32
N ILE A 208 -1.63 -5.73 0.35
CA ILE A 208 -1.23 -7.02 -0.23
C ILE A 208 -2.46 -7.80 -0.75
N ILE A 209 -3.62 -7.65 -0.10
CA ILE A 209 -4.86 -8.35 -0.50
C ILE A 209 -5.31 -7.85 -1.87
N ASN A 210 -5.35 -6.53 -2.06
CA ASN A 210 -5.66 -5.91 -3.33
C ASN A 210 -4.67 -6.33 -4.42
N ASP A 211 -3.37 -6.31 -4.14
CA ASP A 211 -2.34 -6.64 -5.13
C ASP A 211 -2.40 -8.11 -5.55
N SER A 212 -2.66 -9.01 -4.59
CA SER A 212 -2.92 -10.42 -4.87
C SER A 212 -4.14 -10.62 -5.76
N ALA A 213 -5.25 -9.91 -5.50
CA ALA A 213 -6.45 -9.99 -6.32
C ALA A 213 -6.23 -9.45 -7.74
N VAL A 214 -5.51 -8.33 -7.88
CA VAL A 214 -5.15 -7.75 -9.18
C VAL A 214 -4.23 -8.69 -9.96
N ALA A 215 -3.27 -9.34 -9.29
CA ALA A 215 -2.40 -10.33 -9.92
C ALA A 215 -3.20 -11.53 -10.45
N ALA A 216 -4.14 -12.07 -9.67
CA ALA A 216 -5.04 -13.13 -10.11
C ALA A 216 -5.90 -12.69 -11.31
N ALA A 217 -6.46 -11.48 -11.28
CA ALA A 217 -7.22 -10.92 -12.39
C ALA A 217 -6.38 -10.80 -13.67
N ARG A 218 -5.11 -10.34 -13.56
CA ARG A 218 -4.18 -10.27 -14.70
C ARG A 218 -3.87 -11.64 -15.27
N ASN A 219 -3.70 -12.66 -14.43
CA ASN A 219 -3.43 -14.03 -14.87
C ASN A 219 -4.63 -14.63 -15.60
N LEU A 220 -5.86 -14.36 -15.14
CA LEU A 220 -7.08 -14.78 -15.84
C LEU A 220 -7.27 -14.03 -17.15
N ALA A 221 -7.06 -12.71 -17.17
CA ALA A 221 -7.13 -11.91 -18.39
C ALA A 221 -6.15 -12.45 -19.45
N ALA A 222 -4.89 -12.67 -19.08
CA ALA A 222 -3.89 -13.18 -20.01
C ALA A 222 -4.19 -14.62 -20.48
N ALA A 223 -4.68 -15.49 -19.60
CA ALA A 223 -5.07 -16.85 -19.97
C ALA A 223 -6.39 -16.90 -20.77
N CYS A 224 -7.27 -15.90 -20.65
CA CYS A 224 -8.56 -15.83 -21.34
C CYS A 224 -8.67 -14.52 -22.12
N PRO A 225 -7.91 -14.36 -23.22
CA PRO A 225 -7.92 -13.13 -24.02
C PRO A 225 -9.30 -12.77 -24.58
N GLU A 226 -10.22 -13.74 -24.69
CA GLU A 226 -11.59 -13.58 -25.15
C GLU A 226 -12.55 -13.06 -24.07
N ALA A 227 -12.15 -13.06 -22.80
CA ALA A 227 -12.99 -12.55 -21.71
C ALA A 227 -13.12 -11.02 -21.81
N GLU A 228 -14.36 -10.53 -21.82
CA GLU A 228 -14.66 -9.10 -21.78
C GLU A 228 -14.61 -8.54 -20.35
N ILE A 229 -14.94 -9.39 -19.36
CA ILE A 229 -14.94 -9.04 -17.95
C ILE A 229 -14.17 -10.10 -17.16
N VAL A 230 -13.29 -9.63 -16.28
CA VAL A 230 -12.60 -10.46 -15.29
C VAL A 230 -13.09 -10.07 -13.91
N GLU A 231 -13.63 -11.04 -13.20
CA GLU A 231 -14.11 -10.89 -11.82
C GLU A 231 -13.29 -11.75 -10.85
N VAL A 232 -12.85 -11.13 -9.76
CA VAL A 232 -12.21 -11.81 -8.63
C VAL A 232 -12.99 -11.45 -7.38
N ILE A 233 -13.47 -12.48 -6.67
CA ILE A 233 -14.24 -12.35 -5.44
C ILE A 233 -13.43 -12.96 -4.31
N THR A 234 -13.16 -12.15 -3.29
CA THR A 234 -12.52 -12.58 -2.04
C THR A 234 -13.58 -13.03 -1.04
N LEU A 235 -13.39 -14.20 -0.44
CA LEU A 235 -14.28 -14.80 0.53
C LEU A 235 -13.52 -15.13 1.82
N ASP A 236 -14.22 -15.13 2.95
CA ASP A 236 -13.70 -15.68 4.21
C ASP A 236 -13.77 -17.21 4.20
N ALA A 237 -13.26 -17.85 5.27
CA ALA A 237 -13.29 -19.30 5.40
C ALA A 237 -14.73 -19.86 5.54
N SER A 238 -15.72 -19.04 5.90
CA SER A 238 -17.14 -19.38 5.89
C SER A 238 -17.80 -19.16 4.51
N GLN A 239 -17.01 -18.84 3.47
CA GLN A 239 -17.45 -18.50 2.12
C GLN A 239 -18.34 -17.27 2.00
N ARG A 240 -18.32 -16.37 2.99
CA ARG A 240 -18.98 -15.06 2.92
C ARG A 240 -18.05 -14.08 2.26
N ARG A 241 -18.60 -13.05 1.61
CA ARG A 241 -17.80 -11.97 1.08
C ARG A 241 -17.14 -11.23 2.23
N VAL A 242 -15.84 -10.94 2.07
CA VAL A 242 -15.12 -10.15 3.06
C VAL A 242 -15.53 -8.70 2.86
N GLU A 243 -16.03 -8.07 3.92
CA GLU A 243 -16.33 -6.64 3.97
C GLU A 243 -15.65 -6.05 5.21
N ILE A 244 -14.84 -5.01 5.01
CA ILE A 244 -14.14 -4.27 6.06
C ILE A 244 -14.54 -2.81 5.91
N ALA A 245 -15.22 -2.24 6.91
CA ALA A 245 -15.70 -0.85 6.92
C ALA A 245 -16.50 -0.46 5.65
N GLY A 246 -17.44 -1.32 5.21
CA GLY A 246 -18.25 -1.07 4.03
C GLY A 246 -17.54 -1.31 2.68
N HIS A 247 -16.31 -1.83 2.69
CA HIS A 247 -15.50 -2.09 1.50
C HIS A 247 -15.19 -3.59 1.34
N GLU A 248 -15.26 -4.13 0.12
CA GLU A 248 -14.89 -5.51 -0.16
C GLU A 248 -13.39 -5.61 -0.57
N PRO A 249 -12.44 -5.84 0.36
CA PRO A 249 -11.02 -5.93 0.02
C PRO A 249 -10.76 -7.08 -0.96
N GLY A 250 -10.01 -6.78 -2.02
CA GLY A 250 -9.71 -7.75 -3.07
C GLY A 250 -10.87 -8.11 -4.02
N TYR A 251 -12.06 -7.51 -3.87
CA TYR A 251 -13.06 -7.59 -4.95
C TYR A 251 -12.59 -6.78 -6.16
N LYS A 252 -12.59 -7.42 -7.34
CA LYS A 252 -12.27 -6.78 -8.62
C LYS A 252 -13.26 -7.22 -9.67
N ARG A 253 -13.82 -6.26 -10.39
CA ARG A 253 -14.56 -6.50 -11.63
C ARG A 253 -14.06 -5.53 -12.68
N MET A 254 -13.26 -6.04 -13.60
CA MET A 254 -12.47 -5.25 -14.53
C MET A 254 -12.85 -5.63 -15.96
N ALA A 255 -13.15 -4.63 -16.78
CA ALA A 255 -13.29 -4.84 -18.22
C ALA A 255 -11.92 -5.12 -18.86
N ARG A 256 -11.92 -5.78 -20.03
CA ARG A 256 -10.68 -6.18 -20.73
C ARG A 256 -9.74 -5.00 -21.01
N ASP A 257 -10.29 -3.83 -21.31
CA ASP A 257 -9.56 -2.59 -21.58
C ASP A 257 -8.79 -2.04 -20.36
N ALA A 258 -9.18 -2.44 -19.15
CA ALA A 258 -8.45 -2.12 -17.93
C ALA A 258 -7.09 -2.85 -17.82
N PHE A 259 -6.85 -3.87 -18.66
CA PHE A 259 -5.58 -4.60 -18.72
C PHE A 259 -4.73 -4.09 -19.90
N PRO A 260 -3.74 -3.23 -19.65
CA PRO A 260 -2.95 -2.64 -20.73
C PRO A 260 -2.06 -3.68 -21.41
N ASP A 261 -1.83 -3.50 -22.71
CA ASP A 261 -0.86 -4.29 -23.46
C ASP A 261 0.53 -4.22 -22.82
N ARG A 262 1.10 -5.39 -22.50
CA ARG A 262 2.39 -5.54 -21.82
C ARG A 262 3.53 -4.95 -22.63
N VAL A 263 3.49 -5.07 -23.97
CA VAL A 263 4.50 -4.46 -24.84
C VAL A 263 4.42 -2.94 -24.71
N GLY A 264 3.22 -2.38 -24.71
CA GLY A 264 2.93 -1.01 -24.33
C GLY A 264 3.57 -0.63 -23.00
N VAL A 265 3.26 -1.35 -21.92
CA VAL A 265 3.77 -1.09 -20.55
C VAL A 265 5.29 -1.06 -20.52
N ARG A 266 5.96 -2.08 -21.06
CA ARG A 266 7.44 -2.14 -21.11
C ARG A 266 8.04 -0.98 -21.89
N ARG A 267 7.41 -0.60 -23.00
CA ARG A 267 7.87 0.54 -23.80
C ARG A 267 7.71 1.86 -23.04
N ASN A 268 6.69 2.00 -22.19
CA ASN A 268 6.51 3.17 -21.32
C ASN A 268 7.57 3.19 -20.21
N VAL A 269 7.78 2.07 -19.51
CA VAL A 269 8.84 1.91 -18.49
C VAL A 269 10.21 2.30 -19.07
N GLY A 270 10.57 1.74 -20.24
CA GLY A 270 11.83 2.08 -20.89
C GLY A 270 11.88 3.51 -21.45
N PHE A 271 10.73 4.14 -21.74
CA PHE A 271 10.67 5.56 -22.09
C PHE A 271 10.92 6.45 -20.87
N GLN A 272 10.31 6.16 -19.73
CA GLN A 272 10.52 6.86 -18.45
C GLN A 272 11.98 6.77 -18.01
N ALA A 273 12.58 5.57 -18.04
CA ALA A 273 13.99 5.38 -17.73
C ALA A 273 14.90 6.14 -18.72
N ALA A 274 14.62 6.06 -20.02
CA ALA A 274 15.37 6.82 -21.01
C ALA A 274 15.23 8.34 -20.87
N LEU A 275 14.07 8.83 -20.42
CA LEU A 275 13.84 10.24 -20.12
C LEU A 275 14.75 10.69 -18.98
N ARG A 276 14.77 9.94 -17.87
CA ARG A 276 15.66 10.23 -16.74
C ARG A 276 17.13 10.21 -17.11
N ARG A 277 17.59 9.21 -17.87
CA ARG A 277 18.95 9.21 -18.41
C ARG A 277 19.26 10.42 -19.29
N SER A 278 18.26 10.96 -19.99
CA SER A 278 18.44 12.11 -20.90
C SER A 278 18.35 13.46 -20.20
N THR A 279 17.71 13.53 -19.03
CA THR A 279 17.57 14.73 -18.19
C THR A 279 18.36 14.64 -16.89
N ALA A 280 19.26 13.67 -16.78
CA ALA A 280 20.11 13.45 -15.61
C ALA A 280 21.13 14.58 -15.44
N ALA A 281 21.43 14.90 -14.19
CA ALA A 281 22.50 15.79 -13.81
C ALA A 281 23.85 15.24 -14.28
N GLN A 282 24.76 16.14 -14.66
CA GLN A 282 26.12 15.76 -15.08
C GLN A 282 26.93 15.16 -13.92
N SER A 283 26.63 15.56 -12.68
CA SER A 283 27.29 15.06 -11.47
C SER A 283 26.40 15.20 -10.24
N TRP A 284 26.67 14.39 -9.22
CA TRP A 284 25.99 14.50 -7.91
C TRP A 284 26.24 15.88 -7.28
N THR A 285 27.43 16.45 -7.44
CA THR A 285 27.75 17.79 -6.94
C THR A 285 26.85 18.87 -7.56
N SER A 286 26.54 18.78 -8.86
CA SER A 286 25.65 19.75 -9.51
C SER A 286 24.21 19.65 -9.02
N LEU A 287 23.73 18.43 -8.77
CA LEU A 287 22.38 18.19 -8.24
C LEU A 287 22.27 18.68 -6.80
N VAL A 288 23.20 18.29 -5.93
CA VAL A 288 23.21 18.68 -4.50
C VAL A 288 23.28 20.19 -4.33
N ARG A 289 24.06 20.91 -5.15
CA ARG A 289 24.07 22.38 -5.11
C ARG A 289 22.72 23.00 -5.44
N ALA A 290 22.04 22.50 -6.48
CA ALA A 290 20.71 22.98 -6.82
C ALA A 290 19.71 22.71 -5.68
N GLN A 291 19.78 21.53 -5.06
CA GLN A 291 18.94 21.17 -3.92
C GLN A 291 19.19 22.05 -2.70
N ILE A 292 20.45 22.35 -2.36
CA ILE A 292 20.80 23.27 -1.27
C ILE A 292 20.21 24.65 -1.54
N THR A 293 20.39 25.21 -2.74
CA THR A 293 19.84 26.53 -3.08
C THR A 293 18.31 26.54 -2.97
N THR A 294 17.64 25.48 -3.46
CA THR A 294 16.19 25.32 -3.30
C THR A 294 15.78 25.24 -1.83
N ALA A 295 16.50 24.45 -1.02
CA ALA A 295 16.21 24.30 0.40
C ALA A 295 16.39 25.62 1.16
N GLU A 296 17.48 26.37 0.90
CA GLU A 296 17.73 27.68 1.49
C GLU A 296 16.60 28.68 1.18
N MET A 297 16.15 28.74 -0.09
CA MET A 297 15.01 29.57 -0.48
C MET A 297 13.72 29.13 0.20
N LEU A 298 13.50 27.82 0.32
CA LEU A 298 12.33 27.28 1.00
C LEU A 298 12.35 27.58 2.50
N THR A 299 13.53 27.52 3.15
CA THR A 299 13.71 27.91 4.54
C THR A 299 13.36 29.39 4.76
N GLU A 300 13.82 30.30 3.88
CA GLU A 300 13.47 31.73 3.95
C GLU A 300 11.94 31.94 3.82
N LEU A 301 11.31 31.24 2.88
CA LEU A 301 9.88 31.36 2.63
C LEU A 301 9.05 30.78 3.78
N ALA A 302 9.46 29.64 4.35
CA ALA A 302 8.87 29.04 5.53
C ALA A 302 9.01 29.99 6.75
N GLY A 303 10.21 30.49 7.03
CA GLY A 303 10.47 31.41 8.15
C GLY A 303 9.64 32.69 8.10
N SER A 304 9.21 33.13 6.90
CA SER A 304 8.33 34.29 6.75
C SER A 304 6.83 33.98 6.66
N ALA A 305 6.43 32.70 6.62
CA ALA A 305 5.04 32.27 6.43
C ALA A 305 4.11 32.68 7.58
N VAL A 306 4.58 32.63 8.83
CA VAL A 306 3.80 33.05 10.02
C VAL A 306 3.31 34.50 9.88
N ALA A 307 4.17 35.39 9.36
CA ALA A 307 3.79 36.77 9.12
C ALA A 307 2.65 36.89 8.09
N ARG A 308 2.59 35.98 7.10
CA ARG A 308 1.58 35.98 6.02
C ARG A 308 0.20 35.56 6.51
N LEU A 309 0.14 34.77 7.60
CA LEU A 309 -1.11 34.36 8.24
C LEU A 309 -1.76 35.48 9.07
N SER A 310 -1.01 36.52 9.42
CA SER A 310 -1.57 37.65 10.16
C SER A 310 -2.62 38.39 9.32
N PRO A 311 -3.84 38.64 9.85
CA PRO A 311 -4.85 39.47 9.18
C PRO A 311 -4.37 40.90 8.88
N ARG A 312 -3.32 41.36 9.59
CA ARG A 312 -2.71 42.69 9.42
C ARG A 312 -1.60 42.72 8.37
N ASP A 313 -1.29 41.59 7.72
CA ASP A 313 -0.25 41.57 6.70
C ASP A 313 -0.68 42.24 5.40
N ASN A 314 0.26 42.94 4.79
CA ASN A 314 0.04 43.67 3.55
C ASN A 314 -0.23 42.70 2.39
N ALA A 315 -1.30 42.93 1.64
CA ALA A 315 -1.70 42.09 0.52
C ALA A 315 -0.62 41.94 -0.56
N ASN A 316 0.16 43.00 -0.85
CA ASN A 316 1.26 42.93 -1.83
C ASN A 316 2.41 42.05 -1.34
N ARG A 317 2.68 42.01 -0.02
CA ARG A 317 3.69 41.11 0.54
C ARG A 317 3.26 39.64 0.43
N ARG A 318 1.98 39.36 0.69
CA ARG A 318 1.39 38.02 0.48
C ARG A 318 1.47 37.60 -0.98
N ALA A 319 1.08 38.48 -1.91
CA ALA A 319 1.17 38.20 -3.34
C ALA A 319 2.62 37.97 -3.81
N ASN A 320 3.58 38.77 -3.35
CA ASN A 320 4.99 38.58 -3.68
C ASN A 320 5.53 37.25 -3.11
N TRP A 321 5.21 36.94 -1.85
CA TRP A 321 5.59 35.67 -1.22
C TRP A 321 5.02 34.46 -1.97
N GLN A 322 3.74 34.51 -2.37
CA GLN A 322 3.13 33.47 -3.19
C GLN A 322 3.82 33.35 -4.56
N SER A 323 4.12 34.48 -5.21
CA SER A 323 4.82 34.48 -6.50
C SER A 323 6.23 33.88 -6.40
N LYS A 324 6.93 34.08 -5.27
CA LYS A 324 8.23 33.43 -5.02
C LYS A 324 8.07 31.92 -4.85
N LEU A 325 7.02 31.46 -4.16
CA LEU A 325 6.73 30.03 -4.04
C LEU A 325 6.35 29.39 -5.38
N ASP A 326 5.55 30.07 -6.21
CA ASP A 326 5.22 29.59 -7.54
C ASP A 326 6.47 29.48 -8.43
N ALA A 327 7.40 30.44 -8.33
CA ALA A 327 8.68 30.37 -9.03
C ALA A 327 9.57 29.23 -8.49
N LEU A 328 9.62 29.04 -7.17
CA LEU A 328 10.37 27.95 -6.55
C LEU A 328 9.81 26.59 -6.93
N ALA A 329 8.49 26.41 -6.97
CA ALA A 329 7.86 25.17 -7.41
C ALA A 329 8.26 24.82 -8.86
N VAL A 330 8.31 25.83 -9.74
CA VAL A 330 8.82 25.66 -11.11
C VAL A 330 10.28 25.24 -11.10
N GLU A 331 11.13 25.84 -10.26
CA GLU A 331 12.55 25.49 -10.13
C GLU A 331 12.76 24.08 -9.59
N CYS A 332 12.06 23.68 -8.53
CA CYS A 332 12.03 22.32 -7.99
C CYS A 332 11.65 21.31 -9.07
N ALA A 333 10.56 21.57 -9.80
CA ALA A 333 10.10 20.71 -10.89
C ALA A 333 11.06 20.66 -12.09
N ASN A 334 12.02 21.59 -12.18
CA ASN A 334 13.07 21.66 -13.19
C ASN A 334 14.38 21.02 -12.75
N GLN A 335 14.49 20.59 -11.50
CA GLN A 335 15.70 19.94 -11.03
C GLN A 335 15.99 18.69 -11.87
N LEU A 336 17.26 18.54 -12.20
CA LEU A 336 17.73 17.43 -13.03
C LEU A 336 17.58 16.12 -12.26
N ALA A 337 17.34 15.03 -12.98
CA ALA A 337 17.31 13.71 -12.36
C ALA A 337 18.70 13.35 -11.81
N ARG A 338 18.76 12.35 -10.91
CA ARG A 338 20.02 11.81 -10.40
C ARG A 338 20.98 11.42 -11.55
N PRO A 339 22.30 11.61 -11.38
CA PRO A 339 23.27 11.17 -12.38
C PRO A 339 23.09 9.69 -12.73
N ALA A 340 23.22 9.35 -14.01
CA ALA A 340 23.12 7.96 -14.45
C ALA A 340 24.22 7.12 -13.80
N ALA A 341 23.85 5.95 -13.26
CA ALA A 341 24.82 5.05 -12.64
C ALA A 341 25.88 4.60 -13.66
N THR A 342 27.15 4.74 -13.30
CA THR A 342 28.27 4.24 -14.08
C THR A 342 28.42 2.74 -13.81
N GLY A 343 27.79 1.92 -14.66
CA GLY A 343 27.91 0.46 -14.62
C GLY A 343 26.63 -0.21 -14.16
N VAL A 344 25.82 -0.66 -15.11
CA VAL A 344 24.87 -1.74 -14.84
C VAL A 344 25.73 -2.99 -14.66
N GLY A 345 25.77 -3.55 -13.45
CA GLY A 345 26.51 -4.78 -13.18
C GLY A 345 26.14 -5.86 -14.21
N LEU A 346 27.13 -6.66 -14.63
CA LEU A 346 26.91 -7.84 -15.47
C LEU A 346 26.00 -8.81 -14.70
N GLY A 347 24.68 -8.70 -14.88
CA GLY A 347 23.69 -9.48 -14.13
C GLY A 347 22.32 -8.82 -13.97
N VAL A 348 22.20 -7.50 -14.09
CA VAL A 348 20.89 -6.81 -13.96
C VAL A 348 20.13 -6.89 -15.29
N THR A 349 18.87 -7.33 -15.27
CA THR A 349 18.00 -7.29 -16.46
C THR A 349 17.77 -5.85 -16.91
N HIS A 350 17.47 -5.62 -18.19
CA HIS A 350 17.11 -4.27 -18.66
C HIS A 350 15.95 -3.65 -17.87
N ALA A 351 15.00 -4.48 -17.42
CA ALA A 351 13.88 -4.04 -16.60
C ALA A 351 14.32 -3.60 -15.19
N GLY A 352 15.22 -4.36 -14.54
CA GLY A 352 15.82 -3.96 -13.26
C GLY A 352 16.63 -2.66 -13.38
N ALA A 353 17.41 -2.51 -14.45
CA ALA A 353 18.15 -1.28 -14.71
C ALA A 353 17.22 -0.09 -14.99
N ASP A 354 16.13 -0.28 -15.75
CA ASP A 354 15.12 0.74 -16.00
C ASP A 354 14.32 1.06 -14.71
N ALA A 355 14.02 0.09 -13.86
CA ALA A 355 13.38 0.31 -12.56
C ALA A 355 14.26 1.15 -11.63
N PHE A 356 15.55 0.81 -11.54
CA PHE A 356 16.52 1.63 -10.85
C PHE A 356 16.54 3.04 -11.41
N ASP A 357 16.72 3.23 -12.73
CA ASP A 357 16.76 4.58 -13.31
C ASP A 357 15.48 5.40 -13.10
N ARG A 358 14.32 4.74 -12.93
CA ARG A 358 13.03 5.35 -12.57
C ARG A 358 12.86 5.68 -11.09
N LYS A 359 13.78 5.33 -10.19
CA LYS A 359 13.70 5.76 -8.78
C LYS A 359 13.96 7.26 -8.69
N GLU A 360 12.99 8.00 -8.13
CA GLU A 360 13.12 9.45 -7.88
C GLU A 360 14.23 9.74 -6.87
N ASP A 361 14.76 10.95 -6.96
CA ASP A 361 15.66 11.44 -5.93
C ASP A 361 14.82 11.90 -4.74
N ASP A 362 14.98 11.22 -3.60
CA ASP A 362 14.13 11.40 -2.43
C ASP A 362 14.20 12.83 -1.88
N THR A 363 15.37 13.48 -1.95
CA THR A 363 15.54 14.90 -1.58
C THR A 363 14.73 15.82 -2.48
N THR A 364 14.84 15.65 -3.81
CA THR A 364 14.12 16.47 -4.80
C THR A 364 12.61 16.34 -4.64
N ARG A 365 12.13 15.10 -4.41
CA ARG A 365 10.72 14.79 -4.16
C ARG A 365 10.23 15.48 -2.88
N ALA A 366 10.96 15.35 -1.78
CA ALA A 366 10.60 15.97 -0.50
C ALA A 366 10.59 17.50 -0.58
N LEU A 367 11.56 18.13 -1.25
CA LEU A 367 11.60 19.58 -1.47
C LEU A 367 10.43 20.08 -2.33
N LEU A 368 10.06 19.34 -3.39
CA LEU A 368 8.90 19.67 -4.21
C LEU A 368 7.61 19.57 -3.40
N LYS A 369 7.41 18.47 -2.64
CA LYS A 369 6.24 18.27 -1.78
C LYS A 369 6.12 19.38 -0.74
N ALA A 370 7.22 19.75 -0.08
CA ALA A 370 7.25 20.85 0.89
C ALA A 370 6.93 22.20 0.25
N THR A 371 7.42 22.46 -0.96
CA THR A 371 7.10 23.69 -1.71
C THR A 371 5.60 23.76 -2.05
N ASP A 372 5.03 22.66 -2.57
CA ASP A 372 3.61 22.60 -2.91
C ASP A 372 2.71 22.68 -1.67
N ALA A 373 3.10 22.04 -0.56
CA ALA A 373 2.39 22.16 0.71
C ALA A 373 2.37 23.61 1.22
N LEU A 374 3.51 24.32 1.13
CA LEU A 374 3.63 25.70 1.59
C LEU A 374 2.82 26.68 0.72
N ARG A 375 2.59 26.38 -0.57
CA ARG A 375 1.69 27.17 -1.44
C ARG A 375 0.23 27.15 -0.96
N GLY A 376 -0.16 26.16 -0.16
CA GLY A 376 -1.50 26.03 0.42
C GLY A 376 -1.77 26.92 1.64
N VAL A 377 -0.75 27.52 2.25
CA VAL A 377 -0.84 28.25 3.55
C VAL A 377 -1.87 29.37 3.54
N LEU A 378 -2.00 30.09 2.41
CA LEU A 378 -2.94 31.22 2.28
C LEU A 378 -4.30 30.81 1.70
N GLY A 379 -4.52 29.51 1.50
CA GLY A 379 -5.77 28.96 0.99
C GLY A 379 -6.90 28.95 2.04
N PRO A 380 -8.15 28.72 1.61
CA PRO A 380 -9.30 28.69 2.51
C PRO A 380 -9.36 27.41 3.38
N ARG A 381 -8.60 26.37 3.05
CA ARG A 381 -8.60 25.06 3.72
C ARG A 381 -7.34 24.89 4.58
N LEU A 382 -7.27 25.61 5.70
CA LEU A 382 -6.07 25.67 6.55
C LEU A 382 -5.69 24.30 7.14
N LEU A 383 -6.66 23.46 7.51
CA LEU A 383 -6.39 22.11 8.02
C LEU A 383 -5.74 21.22 6.95
N VAL A 384 -6.23 21.26 5.72
CA VAL A 384 -5.65 20.52 4.60
C VAL A 384 -4.21 20.97 4.35
N ALA A 385 -3.96 22.28 4.41
CA ALA A 385 -2.59 22.81 4.31
C ALA A 385 -1.70 22.32 5.46
N ALA A 386 -2.21 22.29 6.70
CA ALA A 386 -1.47 21.75 7.85
C ALA A 386 -1.11 20.27 7.66
N MET A 387 -2.07 19.44 7.22
CA MET A 387 -1.86 18.03 6.91
C MET A 387 -0.78 17.86 5.83
N SER A 388 -0.90 18.58 4.71
CA SER A 388 0.08 18.53 3.61
C SER A 388 1.49 18.94 4.05
N ILE A 389 1.61 19.92 4.95
CA ILE A 389 2.91 20.36 5.48
C ILE A 389 3.48 19.30 6.44
N ARG A 390 2.67 18.67 7.29
CA ARG A 390 3.12 17.56 8.16
C ARG A 390 3.62 16.37 7.35
N ASP A 391 2.88 15.99 6.32
CA ASP A 391 3.31 14.91 5.42
C ASP A 391 4.60 15.26 4.66
N ALA A 392 4.86 16.56 4.42
CA ALA A 392 6.12 17.02 3.85
C ALA A 392 7.27 17.05 4.87
N VAL A 393 6.99 17.37 6.14
CA VAL A 393 7.95 17.31 7.24
C VAL A 393 8.47 15.89 7.44
N VAL A 394 7.59 14.89 7.44
CA VAL A 394 7.97 13.46 7.52
C VAL A 394 8.87 13.09 6.34
N GLU A 395 8.44 13.38 5.11
CA GLU A 395 9.26 13.06 3.92
C GLU A 395 10.62 13.78 3.89
N LEU A 396 10.70 15.02 4.38
CA LEU A 396 11.97 15.73 4.51
C LEU A 396 12.88 15.08 5.57
N GLY A 397 12.30 14.60 6.67
CA GLY A 397 13.01 13.85 7.71
C GLY A 397 13.58 12.54 7.17
N ASP A 398 12.75 11.74 6.51
CA ASP A 398 13.14 10.47 5.89
C ASP A 398 14.20 10.69 4.81
N ALA A 399 13.96 11.63 3.89
CA ALA A 399 14.90 11.97 2.84
C ALA A 399 16.24 12.40 3.42
N ARG A 400 16.26 13.17 4.53
CA ARG A 400 17.50 13.58 5.19
C ARG A 400 18.24 12.42 5.84
N ALA A 401 17.53 11.51 6.51
CA ALA A 401 18.12 10.34 7.14
C ALA A 401 18.73 9.37 6.10
N GLU A 402 18.08 9.24 4.94
CA GLU A 402 18.50 8.37 3.84
C GLU A 402 19.49 9.02 2.86
N SER A 403 19.62 10.36 2.89
CA SER A 403 20.37 11.11 1.88
C SER A 403 21.85 10.72 1.81
N SER A 404 22.21 10.00 0.76
CA SER A 404 23.58 9.89 0.23
C SER A 404 23.60 10.39 -1.21
N PRO A 405 24.55 11.27 -1.61
CA PRO A 405 25.81 11.59 -0.92
C PRO A 405 25.79 12.86 -0.05
N HIS A 406 26.31 12.75 1.18
CA HIS A 406 26.75 13.91 1.97
C HIS A 406 28.13 14.38 1.48
N PHE A 407 28.21 15.61 0.97
CA PHE A 407 29.50 16.22 0.64
C PHE A 407 29.94 17.09 1.81
N GLY A 408 31.03 16.71 2.51
CA GLY A 408 31.51 17.43 3.69
C GLY A 408 31.84 18.92 3.49
N ALA A 409 31.99 19.38 2.24
CA ALA A 409 32.18 20.80 1.90
C ALA A 409 30.89 21.55 1.53
N LEU A 410 29.78 20.85 1.24
CA LEU A 410 28.50 21.45 0.84
C LEU A 410 27.41 21.29 1.90
N GLY A 411 27.56 20.36 2.85
CA GLY A 411 26.56 20.08 3.88
C GLY A 411 25.46 19.14 3.38
N ALA A 412 24.45 18.92 4.24
CA ALA A 412 23.23 18.20 3.86
C ALA A 412 22.26 19.16 3.14
N PRO A 413 21.58 18.72 2.07
CA PRO A 413 20.63 19.58 1.35
C PRO A 413 19.48 20.09 2.23
N ILE A 414 18.99 19.28 3.16
CA ILE A 414 17.85 19.59 4.02
C ILE A 414 18.36 20.01 5.41
N SER A 415 18.00 21.22 5.85
CA SER A 415 18.38 21.77 7.16
C SER A 415 17.35 21.43 8.25
N ASP A 416 17.80 21.37 9.51
CA ASP A 416 16.91 21.28 10.69
C ASP A 416 15.90 22.44 10.70
N GLU A 417 16.40 23.65 10.42
CA GLU A 417 15.60 24.87 10.41
C GLU A 417 14.43 24.82 9.42
N LEU A 418 14.58 24.18 8.26
CA LEU A 418 13.48 23.99 7.32
C LEU A 418 12.38 23.11 7.94
N ILE A 419 12.77 21.97 8.51
CA ILE A 419 11.85 21.00 9.12
C ILE A 419 11.12 21.65 10.30
N GLU A 420 11.86 22.33 11.18
CA GLU A 420 11.31 23.03 12.35
C GLU A 420 10.33 24.14 11.93
N ASN A 421 10.68 24.97 10.95
CA ASN A 421 9.80 26.03 10.47
C ASN A 421 8.50 25.47 9.87
N LEU A 422 8.58 24.40 9.06
CA LEU A 422 7.40 23.77 8.47
C LEU A 422 6.51 23.12 9.54
N ALA A 423 7.08 22.38 10.48
CA ALA A 423 6.35 21.79 11.60
C ALA A 423 5.62 22.86 12.42
N HIS A 424 6.30 23.98 12.68
CA HIS A 424 5.73 25.13 13.39
C HIS A 424 4.56 25.77 12.64
N ILE A 425 4.70 25.99 11.33
CA ILE A 425 3.61 26.53 10.49
C ILE A 425 2.41 25.58 10.46
N ALA A 426 2.64 24.28 10.36
CA ALA A 426 1.55 23.30 10.38
C ALA A 426 0.77 23.32 11.70
N ALA A 427 1.46 23.37 12.84
CA ALA A 427 0.84 23.50 14.15
C ALA A 427 0.02 24.80 14.27
N LEU A 428 0.55 25.93 13.77
CA LEU A 428 -0.17 27.20 13.77
C LEU A 428 -1.39 27.18 12.85
N LEU A 429 -1.30 26.58 11.66
CA LEU A 429 -2.42 26.44 10.72
C LEU A 429 -3.55 25.60 11.31
N ALA A 430 -3.23 24.45 11.91
CA ALA A 430 -4.20 23.61 12.62
C ALA A 430 -4.84 24.41 13.77
N THR A 431 -4.03 25.16 14.53
CA THR A 431 -4.51 26.03 15.61
C THR A 431 -5.51 27.08 15.11
N ILE A 432 -5.19 27.79 14.02
CA ILE A 432 -6.08 28.81 13.43
C ILE A 432 -7.34 28.17 12.84
N HIS A 433 -7.26 26.93 12.34
CA HIS A 433 -8.44 26.21 11.88
C HIS A 433 -9.43 25.95 13.03
N PHE A 434 -8.95 25.49 14.18
CA PHE A 434 -9.80 25.21 15.35
C PHE A 434 -10.20 26.47 16.13
N ASP A 435 -9.38 27.53 16.11
CA ASP A 435 -9.69 28.85 16.64
C ASP A 435 -9.30 29.95 15.65
N PRO A 436 -10.22 30.38 14.75
CA PRO A 436 -9.94 31.43 13.77
C PRO A 436 -9.54 32.78 14.39
N SER A 437 -9.92 33.05 15.64
CA SER A 437 -9.57 34.30 16.33
C SER A 437 -8.08 34.37 16.67
N ALA A 438 -7.42 33.22 16.78
CA ALA A 438 -6.00 33.08 17.08
C ALA A 438 -5.10 33.85 16.10
N ALA A 439 -5.45 33.90 14.82
CA ALA A 439 -4.67 34.61 13.79
C ALA A 439 -4.49 36.11 14.10
N SER A 440 -5.45 36.74 14.77
CA SER A 440 -5.40 38.16 15.15
C SER A 440 -4.36 38.47 16.22
N HIS A 441 -3.86 37.44 16.91
CA HIS A 441 -2.88 37.56 18.00
C HIS A 441 -1.42 37.47 17.51
N ILE A 442 -1.17 37.18 16.23
CA ILE A 442 0.18 37.14 15.65
C ILE A 442 0.81 38.54 15.69
N ARG A 443 1.96 38.67 16.36
CA ARG A 443 2.66 39.94 16.57
C ARG A 443 3.85 40.08 15.61
N ALA A 444 3.84 41.11 14.77
CA ALA A 444 4.89 41.34 13.78
C ALA A 444 6.31 41.52 14.36
N GLY A 445 6.43 42.04 15.59
CA GLY A 445 7.71 42.22 16.28
C GLY A 445 8.21 40.99 17.05
N ASP A 446 7.39 39.94 17.16
CA ASP A 446 7.72 38.69 17.86
C ASP A 446 6.90 37.53 17.26
N LEU A 447 7.22 37.15 16.02
CA LEU A 447 6.46 36.14 15.29
C LEU A 447 6.53 34.78 15.97
N LEU A 448 7.75 34.32 16.29
CA LEU A 448 7.97 33.02 16.92
C LEU A 448 7.36 32.95 18.33
N GLY A 449 7.62 33.94 19.19
CA GLY A 449 7.08 33.96 20.55
C GLY A 449 5.55 34.04 20.57
N SER A 450 4.95 34.92 19.75
CA SER A 450 3.48 35.04 19.70
C SER A 450 2.80 33.79 19.13
N SER A 451 3.35 33.18 18.08
CA SER A 451 2.82 31.93 17.51
C SER A 451 2.93 30.75 18.46
N ASN A 452 4.05 30.59 19.18
CA ASN A 452 4.20 29.56 20.21
C ASN A 452 3.18 29.72 21.35
N GLN A 453 2.95 30.96 21.79
CA GLN A 453 1.92 31.25 22.80
C GLN A 453 0.51 30.89 22.31
N ILE A 454 0.20 31.19 21.05
CA ILE A 454 -1.08 30.85 20.42
C ILE A 454 -1.29 29.33 20.40
N VAL A 455 -0.33 28.59 19.83
CA VAL A 455 -0.39 27.12 19.73
C VAL A 455 -0.54 26.51 21.14
N SER A 456 0.30 26.94 22.08
CA SER A 456 0.25 26.43 23.46
C SER A 456 -1.09 26.70 24.14
N ALA A 457 -1.66 27.90 24.00
CA ALA A 457 -2.94 28.24 24.61
C ALA A 457 -4.10 27.40 24.07
N VAL A 458 -4.20 27.24 22.75
CA VAL A 458 -5.27 26.44 22.13
C VAL A 458 -5.09 24.94 22.43
N SER A 459 -3.86 24.43 22.38
CA SER A 459 -3.55 23.06 22.78
C SER A 459 -3.91 22.79 24.25
N GLN A 460 -3.66 23.71 25.18
CA GLN A 460 -4.06 23.56 26.58
C GLN A 460 -5.58 23.48 26.76
N VAL A 461 -6.34 24.32 26.06
CA VAL A 461 -7.81 24.28 26.10
C VAL A 461 -8.34 22.96 25.55
N LYS A 462 -7.80 22.50 24.40
CA LYS A 462 -8.18 21.23 23.78
C LYS A 462 -7.81 20.04 24.68
N GLN A 463 -6.61 20.04 25.26
CA GLN A 463 -6.16 19.02 26.20
C GLN A 463 -7.08 18.94 27.43
N GLY A 464 -7.50 20.07 27.99
CA GLY A 464 -8.45 20.10 29.10
C GLY A 464 -9.79 19.45 28.74
N ARG A 465 -10.31 19.71 27.53
CA ARG A 465 -11.53 19.08 27.02
C ARG A 465 -11.36 17.59 26.77
N GLN A 466 -10.25 17.17 26.17
CA GLN A 466 -9.93 15.75 25.95
C GLN A 466 -9.87 14.99 27.28
N ALA A 467 -9.18 15.54 28.29
CA ALA A 467 -9.09 14.93 29.61
C ALA A 467 -10.46 14.78 30.28
N GLN A 468 -11.37 15.75 30.11
CA GLN A 468 -12.74 15.66 30.62
C GLN A 468 -13.54 14.54 29.94
N ILE A 469 -13.43 14.41 28.61
CA ILE A 469 -14.10 13.35 27.86
C ILE A 469 -13.55 11.97 28.28
N ILE A 470 -12.23 11.81 28.37
CA ILE A 470 -11.62 10.55 28.79
C ILE A 470 -12.03 10.20 30.22
N ALA A 471 -12.02 11.17 31.15
CA ALA A 471 -12.48 10.93 32.51
C ALA A 471 -13.98 10.52 32.57
N SER A 472 -14.80 11.02 31.65
CA SER A 472 -16.21 10.60 31.52
C SER A 472 -16.32 9.16 31.01
N ILE A 473 -15.49 8.76 30.04
CA ILE A 473 -15.47 7.41 29.48
C ILE A 473 -14.94 6.40 30.50
N THR A 474 -13.86 6.73 31.21
CA THR A 474 -13.15 5.78 32.08
C THR A 474 -13.61 5.82 33.54
N GLY A 475 -14.54 6.70 33.89
CA GLY A 475 -14.94 6.96 35.29
C GLY A 475 -15.52 5.75 36.02
N GLU A 476 -16.10 4.80 35.28
CA GLU A 476 -16.66 3.55 35.83
C GLU A 476 -15.71 2.34 35.71
N VAL A 477 -14.53 2.52 35.09
CA VAL A 477 -13.55 1.44 34.89
C VAL A 477 -12.66 1.33 36.14
N PRO A 478 -12.69 0.22 36.88
CA PRO A 478 -11.87 0.05 38.06
C PRO A 478 -10.37 0.10 37.73
N GLY A 479 -9.58 0.80 38.55
CA GLY A 479 -8.13 0.85 38.41
C GLY A 479 -7.63 1.52 37.12
N ALA A 480 -8.47 2.26 36.40
CA ALA A 480 -8.05 2.93 35.17
C ALA A 480 -7.06 4.07 35.45
N HIS A 481 -5.90 4.03 34.79
CA HIS A 481 -4.91 5.08 34.79
C HIS A 481 -4.77 5.68 33.40
N VAL A 482 -4.66 7.00 33.32
CA VAL A 482 -4.63 7.73 32.05
C VAL A 482 -3.28 8.42 31.89
N HIS A 483 -2.62 8.13 30.78
CA HIS A 483 -1.33 8.68 30.38
C HIS A 483 -1.50 9.44 29.07
N ARG A 484 -0.89 10.62 28.98
CA ARG A 484 -0.73 11.31 27.70
C ARG A 484 0.66 11.00 27.17
N PHE A 485 0.75 10.66 25.89
CA PHE A 485 2.02 10.30 25.24
C PHE A 485 2.13 10.99 23.88
N GLU A 486 3.34 11.02 23.33
CA GLU A 486 3.58 11.44 21.94
C GLU A 486 3.22 10.28 21.02
N ASP A 487 2.12 10.40 20.30
CA ASP A 487 1.58 9.35 19.45
C ASP A 487 2.39 9.23 18.16
N PRO A 488 3.12 8.11 17.97
CA PRO A 488 3.94 7.92 16.78
C PRO A 488 3.11 7.78 15.50
N ARG A 489 1.80 7.49 15.62
CA ARG A 489 0.85 7.45 14.49
C ARG A 489 -0.28 8.44 14.67
N SER A 490 0.02 9.62 15.18
CA SER A 490 -0.95 10.71 15.23
C SER A 490 -1.52 10.99 13.84
N HIS A 491 -2.83 11.25 13.77
CA HIS A 491 -3.47 11.61 12.51
C HIS A 491 -2.91 12.94 12.01
N SER A 492 -2.69 13.06 10.70
CA SER A 492 -2.17 14.29 10.10
C SER A 492 -3.07 15.51 10.31
N TRP A 493 -4.34 15.32 10.69
CA TRP A 493 -5.31 16.37 11.00
C TRP A 493 -5.43 16.72 12.50
N ALA A 494 -4.79 15.97 13.41
CA ALA A 494 -4.87 16.23 14.85
C ALA A 494 -4.27 17.61 15.21
N LEU A 495 -4.70 18.24 16.31
CA LEU A 495 -4.12 19.55 16.69
C LEU A 495 -2.63 19.43 17.05
N ASP A 496 -2.27 18.37 17.76
CA ASP A 496 -0.92 18.01 18.17
C ASP A 496 -0.64 16.52 17.92
N ASN A 497 0.60 16.10 18.14
CA ASN A 497 1.01 14.70 18.03
C ASN A 497 0.70 13.92 19.33
N ALA A 498 -0.24 14.37 20.15
CA ALA A 498 -0.51 13.70 21.43
C ALA A 498 -1.61 12.65 21.30
N GLY A 499 -1.37 11.49 21.91
CA GLY A 499 -2.35 10.45 22.15
C GLY A 499 -2.66 10.29 23.63
N TRP A 500 -3.69 9.52 23.93
CA TRP A 500 -4.05 9.13 25.28
C TRP A 500 -4.02 7.63 25.44
N LEU A 501 -3.30 7.14 26.43
CA LEU A 501 -3.22 5.74 26.81
C LEU A 501 -3.99 5.55 28.12
N VAL A 502 -5.00 4.70 28.10
CA VAL A 502 -5.78 4.29 29.27
C VAL A 502 -5.38 2.85 29.61
N ILE A 503 -4.78 2.65 30.77
CA ILE A 503 -4.40 1.31 31.24
C ILE A 503 -5.29 0.85 32.38
N THR A 504 -5.58 -0.45 32.43
CA THR A 504 -6.30 -1.10 33.53
C THR A 504 -5.78 -2.52 33.74
N ASP A 505 -5.95 -3.08 34.93
CA ASP A 505 -5.58 -4.48 35.19
C ASP A 505 -6.30 -5.44 34.23
N ALA A 506 -5.62 -6.52 33.84
CA ALA A 506 -6.11 -7.48 32.85
C ALA A 506 -7.53 -8.02 33.14
N GLU A 507 -7.92 -8.12 34.41
CA GLU A 507 -9.27 -8.53 34.83
C GLU A 507 -10.37 -7.52 34.47
N HIS A 508 -10.03 -6.23 34.35
CA HIS A 508 -10.95 -5.14 34.03
C HIS A 508 -10.91 -4.72 32.56
N TRP A 509 -10.07 -5.36 31.74
CA TRP A 509 -9.95 -5.09 30.30
C TRP A 509 -11.31 -5.10 29.56
N PRO A 510 -12.22 -6.08 29.76
CA PRO A 510 -13.51 -6.07 29.09
C PRO A 510 -14.37 -4.84 29.42
N VAL A 511 -14.25 -4.31 30.64
CA VAL A 511 -14.99 -3.11 31.09
C VAL A 511 -14.44 -1.87 30.41
N LEU A 512 -13.12 -1.74 30.30
CA LEU A 512 -12.48 -0.64 29.57
C LEU A 512 -12.85 -0.67 28.09
N LYS A 513 -12.75 -1.83 27.44
CA LYS A 513 -13.08 -2.00 26.02
C LYS A 513 -14.54 -1.62 25.76
N ALA A 514 -15.48 -2.10 26.57
CA ALA A 514 -16.89 -1.74 26.45
C ALA A 514 -17.16 -0.24 26.67
N ALA A 515 -16.46 0.40 27.61
CA ALA A 515 -16.59 1.83 27.84
C ALA A 515 -16.09 2.67 26.64
N MET A 516 -14.98 2.26 26.02
CA MET A 516 -14.47 2.87 24.80
C MET A 516 -15.43 2.67 23.62
N GLU A 517 -16.02 1.49 23.48
CA GLU A 517 -16.99 1.18 22.42
C GLU A 517 -18.31 1.95 22.58
N ALA A 518 -18.70 2.27 23.82
CA ALA A 518 -19.89 3.05 24.13
C ALA A 518 -19.76 4.55 23.81
N ALA A 519 -18.54 5.04 23.53
CA ALA A 519 -18.29 6.45 23.26
C ALA A 519 -19.03 6.91 21.99
N SER A 520 -19.81 7.99 22.14
CA SER A 520 -20.58 8.54 21.03
C SER A 520 -19.68 9.08 19.93
N LYS A 521 -20.20 9.14 18.70
CA LYS A 521 -19.48 9.75 17.57
C LYS A 521 -19.04 11.19 17.88
N GLY A 522 -19.88 11.98 18.56
CA GLY A 522 -19.55 13.35 18.95
C GLY A 522 -18.37 13.42 19.93
N GLU A 523 -18.30 12.53 20.93
CA GLU A 523 -17.16 12.46 21.86
C GLU A 523 -15.87 12.06 21.14
N ARG A 524 -15.94 11.11 20.21
CA ARG A 524 -14.79 10.67 19.40
C ARG A 524 -14.26 11.77 18.48
N GLU A 525 -15.16 12.50 17.82
CA GLU A 525 -14.81 13.69 17.02
C GLU A 525 -14.22 14.82 17.90
N ASP A 526 -14.80 15.05 19.08
CA ASP A 526 -14.33 16.06 20.03
C ASP A 526 -12.97 15.73 20.65
N LEU A 527 -12.62 14.45 20.80
CA LEU A 527 -11.28 14.02 21.21
C LEU A 527 -10.24 14.43 20.17
N GLY A 528 -10.51 14.16 18.89
CA GLY A 528 -9.66 14.57 17.77
C GLY A 528 -8.21 14.06 17.84
N CYS A 529 -7.99 12.91 18.49
CA CYS A 529 -6.72 12.21 18.66
C CYS A 529 -6.99 10.71 18.86
N ARG A 530 -5.93 9.87 18.88
CA ARG A 530 -6.05 8.44 19.20
C ARG A 530 -6.13 8.25 20.71
N VAL A 531 -7.06 7.41 21.14
CA VAL A 531 -7.13 6.89 22.51
C VAL A 531 -6.87 5.39 22.47
N VAL A 532 -5.80 4.94 23.11
CA VAL A 532 -5.43 3.52 23.23
C VAL A 532 -5.82 3.04 24.62
N GLY A 533 -6.66 2.02 24.70
CA GLY A 533 -6.90 1.26 25.93
C GLY A 533 -5.98 0.05 25.95
N ALA A 534 -5.32 -0.26 27.07
CA ALA A 534 -4.48 -1.43 27.19
C ALA A 534 -4.64 -2.15 28.54
N ALA A 535 -4.50 -3.47 28.53
CA ALA A 535 -4.45 -4.28 29.74
C ALA A 535 -3.04 -4.27 30.35
N THR A 536 -2.96 -4.25 31.68
CA THR A 536 -1.70 -4.33 32.42
C THR A 536 -1.65 -5.48 33.41
N THR A 537 -0.42 -5.85 33.79
CA THR A 537 -0.12 -6.69 34.95
C THR A 537 0.91 -6.00 35.83
N THR A 538 0.89 -6.28 37.13
CA THR A 538 1.88 -5.77 38.08
C THR A 538 2.70 -6.92 38.65
N GLU A 539 4.00 -6.91 38.43
CA GLU A 539 4.93 -7.91 38.96
C GLU A 539 6.11 -7.23 39.65
N ALA A 540 6.48 -7.74 40.83
CA ALA A 540 7.60 -7.20 41.62
C ALA A 540 7.55 -5.67 41.86
N GLY A 541 6.37 -5.05 41.76
CA GLY A 541 6.16 -3.61 41.92
C GLY A 541 6.29 -2.78 40.63
N GLU A 542 6.51 -3.41 39.47
CA GLU A 542 6.52 -2.75 38.16
C GLU A 542 5.26 -3.10 37.36
N THR A 543 4.70 -2.10 36.67
CA THR A 543 3.53 -2.25 35.80
C THR A 543 3.99 -2.49 34.37
N TYR A 544 3.48 -3.58 33.77
CA TYR A 544 3.76 -3.93 32.38
C TYR A 544 2.48 -3.90 31.56
N ILE A 545 2.58 -3.33 30.35
CA ILE A 545 1.51 -3.45 29.35
C ILE A 545 1.56 -4.85 28.74
N LEU A 546 0.40 -5.50 28.72
CA LEU A 546 0.17 -6.75 28.01
C LEU A 546 -0.09 -6.45 26.53
N PRO A 547 0.20 -7.38 25.59
CA PRO A 547 -0.13 -7.25 24.17
C PRO A 547 -1.64 -7.43 23.91
N ILE A 548 -2.45 -6.68 24.66
CA ILE A 548 -3.90 -6.62 24.60
C ILE A 548 -4.27 -5.15 24.73
N ALA A 549 -4.59 -4.56 23.59
CA ALA A 549 -4.97 -3.16 23.52
C ALA A 549 -5.96 -2.96 22.39
N ALA A 550 -6.74 -1.90 22.51
CA ALA A 550 -7.66 -1.45 21.48
C ALA A 550 -7.53 0.06 21.31
N VAL A 551 -7.78 0.52 20.09
CA VAL A 551 -7.75 1.94 19.74
C VAL A 551 -9.14 2.46 19.44
N MET A 552 -9.43 3.66 19.94
CA MET A 552 -10.61 4.46 19.63
C MET A 552 -10.15 5.77 18.99
N SER A 553 -10.75 6.14 17.87
CA SER A 553 -10.51 7.44 17.20
C SER A 553 -11.79 7.97 16.57
N ALA A 554 -11.73 9.18 16.00
CA ALA A 554 -12.85 9.75 15.24
C ALA A 554 -13.18 8.95 13.96
N GLU A 555 -12.21 8.20 13.43
CA GLU A 555 -12.33 7.43 12.18
C GLU A 555 -12.76 5.98 12.40
N SER A 556 -12.68 5.46 13.63
CA SER A 556 -13.23 4.12 13.90
C SER A 556 -14.73 4.11 13.59
N GLU A 557 -15.24 3.05 12.97
CA GLU A 557 -16.69 2.76 13.02
C GLU A 557 -17.14 2.70 14.51
N PRO A 558 -18.44 2.71 14.87
CA PRO A 558 -18.83 2.61 16.27
C PRO A 558 -18.13 1.41 16.94
N GLY A 559 -17.14 1.70 17.80
CA GLY A 559 -16.31 0.66 18.41
C GLY A 559 -14.82 1.00 18.53
N SER A 560 -14.10 0.06 19.11
CA SER A 560 -12.65 0.04 19.28
C SER A 560 -12.04 -1.07 18.41
N HIS A 561 -10.83 -0.86 17.89
CA HIS A 561 -10.12 -1.87 17.10
C HIS A 561 -8.95 -2.44 17.88
N ASP A 562 -8.81 -3.76 17.93
CA ASP A 562 -7.67 -4.38 18.60
C ASP A 562 -6.36 -4.02 17.88
N LEU A 563 -5.31 -3.73 18.65
CA LEU A 563 -3.99 -3.35 18.13
C LEU A 563 -3.09 -4.58 17.94
N LEU A 564 -2.23 -4.50 16.92
CA LEU A 564 -1.17 -5.48 16.71
C LEU A 564 -0.08 -5.35 17.80
N PRO A 565 0.62 -6.43 18.19
CA PRO A 565 1.65 -6.38 19.22
C PRO A 565 2.74 -5.32 18.99
N GLU A 566 3.18 -5.16 17.73
CA GLU A 566 4.15 -4.14 17.32
C GLU A 566 3.66 -2.72 17.57
N ASP A 567 2.37 -2.46 17.35
CA ASP A 567 1.74 -1.15 17.60
C ASP A 567 1.65 -0.87 19.10
N ILE A 568 1.46 -1.92 19.91
CA ILE A 568 1.40 -1.83 21.37
C ILE A 568 2.78 -1.47 21.93
N GLU A 569 3.84 -2.10 21.42
CA GLU A 569 5.22 -1.78 21.79
C GLU A 569 5.57 -0.31 21.50
N GLU A 570 5.17 0.19 20.33
CA GLU A 570 5.39 1.58 19.91
C GLU A 570 4.72 2.56 20.88
N VAL A 571 3.45 2.32 21.20
CA VAL A 571 2.65 3.14 22.14
C VAL A 571 3.21 3.07 23.56
N ALA A 572 3.54 1.87 24.03
CA ALA A 572 4.07 1.65 25.37
C ALA A 572 5.44 2.34 25.55
N ALA A 573 6.33 2.22 24.56
CA ALA A 573 7.61 2.92 24.55
C ALA A 573 7.42 4.45 24.58
N ALA A 574 6.49 4.97 23.77
CA ALA A 574 6.17 6.41 23.75
C ALA A 574 5.54 6.91 25.07
N ALA A 575 4.79 6.05 25.76
CA ALA A 575 4.24 6.34 27.09
C ALA A 575 5.25 6.13 28.23
N GLY A 576 6.44 5.59 27.95
CA GLY A 576 7.45 5.26 28.95
C GLY A 576 7.08 4.09 29.86
N ILE A 577 6.22 3.18 29.39
CA ILE A 577 5.76 2.01 30.13
C ILE A 577 6.36 0.76 29.47
N ALA A 578 6.95 -0.13 30.26
CA ALA A 578 7.52 -1.36 29.73
C ALA A 578 6.42 -2.28 29.20
N THR A 579 6.64 -2.88 28.03
CA THR A 579 5.83 -4.01 27.59
C THR A 579 6.37 -5.29 28.22
N ARG A 580 5.46 -6.20 28.57
CA ARG A 580 5.83 -7.60 28.70
C ARG A 580 5.78 -8.20 27.30
N LEU A 581 6.93 -8.22 26.65
CA LEU A 581 7.10 -8.94 25.39
C LEU A 581 6.63 -10.39 25.59
N ALA A 582 5.94 -10.92 24.58
CA ALA A 582 5.55 -12.31 24.52
C ALA A 582 6.72 -13.20 24.95
N GLY A 583 6.62 -13.83 26.12
CA GLY A 583 7.63 -14.79 26.55
C GLY A 583 7.71 -15.96 25.56
N ALA A 584 8.70 -16.83 25.73
CA ALA A 584 8.79 -18.05 24.91
C ALA A 584 7.47 -18.87 24.94
N THR A 585 6.73 -18.81 26.04
CA THR A 585 5.42 -19.44 26.23
C THR A 585 4.31 -18.73 25.45
N THR A 586 4.21 -17.41 25.52
CA THR A 586 3.26 -16.60 24.73
C THR A 586 3.48 -16.79 23.22
N THR A 587 4.75 -16.79 22.78
CA THR A 587 5.10 -17.03 21.37
C THR A 587 4.68 -18.44 20.91
N ARG A 588 4.81 -19.45 21.79
CA ARG A 588 4.32 -20.81 21.52
C ARG A 588 2.81 -20.87 21.44
N ILE A 589 2.09 -20.27 22.38
CA ILE A 589 0.62 -20.27 22.41
C ILE A 589 0.06 -19.53 21.19
N SER A 590 0.63 -18.38 20.82
CA SER A 590 0.27 -17.67 19.58
C SER A 590 0.49 -18.54 18.34
N ARG A 591 1.63 -19.25 18.24
CA ARG A 591 1.88 -20.20 17.14
C ARG A 591 0.87 -21.34 17.09
N ILE A 592 0.47 -21.86 18.26
CA ILE A 592 -0.55 -22.91 18.38
C ILE A 592 -1.90 -22.40 17.87
N VAL A 593 -2.34 -21.21 18.30
CA VAL A 593 -3.59 -20.59 17.82
C VAL A 593 -3.52 -20.34 16.32
N GLN A 594 -2.42 -19.77 15.83
CA GLN A 594 -2.21 -19.54 14.40
C GLN A 594 -2.27 -20.83 13.59
N SER A 595 -1.67 -21.93 14.09
CA SER A 595 -1.72 -23.24 13.43
C SER A 595 -3.15 -23.80 13.38
N LEU A 596 -3.95 -23.56 14.42
CA LEU A 596 -5.37 -23.94 14.43
C LEU A 596 -6.19 -23.12 13.42
N VAL A 597 -5.91 -21.82 13.29
CA VAL A 597 -6.52 -20.93 12.29
C VAL A 597 -6.15 -21.38 10.87
N GLU A 598 -4.89 -21.71 10.63
CA GLU A 598 -4.43 -22.20 9.33
C GLU A 598 -5.06 -23.54 8.95
N LEU A 599 -5.21 -24.47 9.90
CA LEU A 599 -5.93 -25.74 9.69
C LEU A 599 -7.43 -25.53 9.44
N SER A 600 -8.07 -24.64 10.19
CA SER A 600 -9.46 -24.23 9.99
C SER A 600 -9.67 -23.67 8.57
N HIS A 601 -8.80 -22.75 8.15
CA HIS A 601 -8.82 -22.18 6.81
C HIS A 601 -8.59 -23.24 5.73
N ASP A 602 -7.60 -24.13 5.90
CA ASP A 602 -7.33 -25.21 4.95
C ASP A 602 -8.49 -26.22 4.87
N ALA A 603 -9.19 -26.49 5.98
CA ALA A 603 -10.39 -27.32 5.98
C ALA A 603 -11.50 -26.69 5.10
N SER A 604 -11.71 -25.37 5.19
CA SER A 604 -12.63 -24.66 4.29
C SER A 604 -12.18 -24.80 2.84
N ARG A 605 -10.91 -24.53 2.57
CA ARG A 605 -10.33 -24.61 1.22
C ARG A 605 -10.52 -25.98 0.59
N ARG A 606 -10.20 -27.06 1.31
CA ARG A 606 -10.35 -28.44 0.82
C ARG A 606 -11.81 -28.81 0.55
N ARG A 607 -12.74 -28.37 1.41
CA ARG A 607 -14.18 -28.60 1.21
C ARG A 607 -14.75 -27.83 0.02
N SER A 608 -14.22 -26.63 -0.22
CA SER A 608 -14.75 -25.71 -1.24
C SER A 608 -14.16 -25.95 -2.63
N ARG A 609 -12.92 -26.47 -2.71
CA ARG A 609 -12.25 -26.74 -3.99
C ARG A 609 -12.91 -27.92 -4.72
N PRO A 610 -13.04 -27.83 -6.06
CA PRO A 610 -13.49 -28.95 -6.86
C PRO A 610 -12.62 -30.21 -6.62
N PRO A 611 -13.23 -31.39 -6.44
CA PRO A 611 -12.49 -32.62 -6.18
C PRO A 611 -11.63 -33.09 -7.38
N THR A 612 -11.83 -32.49 -8.56
CA THR A 612 -11.01 -32.72 -9.75
C THR A 612 -9.72 -31.91 -9.77
N TRP A 613 -9.57 -30.92 -8.89
CA TRP A 613 -8.35 -30.13 -8.79
C TRP A 613 -7.28 -30.91 -8.01
N PRO A 614 -5.99 -30.77 -8.38
CA PRO A 614 -4.94 -31.40 -7.63
C PRO A 614 -4.95 -30.91 -6.18
N PRO A 615 -4.59 -31.77 -5.22
CA PRO A 615 -4.28 -31.30 -3.88
C PRO A 615 -3.12 -30.31 -4.01
N LEU A 616 -3.26 -29.15 -3.39
CA LEU A 616 -2.13 -28.24 -3.27
C LEU A 616 -1.05 -28.97 -2.48
N ILE A 617 0.20 -28.88 -2.94
CA ILE A 617 1.34 -29.33 -2.14
C ILE A 617 1.31 -28.45 -0.91
N ALA A 618 0.90 -29.01 0.22
CA ALA A 618 0.95 -28.30 1.48
C ALA A 618 2.43 -28.02 1.76
N ASP A 619 2.82 -26.76 1.77
CA ASP A 619 3.85 -26.34 2.73
C ASP A 619 3.41 -26.95 4.06
N SER A 620 4.33 -27.66 4.72
CA SER A 620 4.07 -28.60 5.81
C SER A 620 3.27 -28.00 6.97
N LEU A 621 1.94 -27.89 6.82
CA LEU A 621 1.05 -27.48 7.89
C LEU A 621 1.11 -28.56 8.97
N PRO A 622 1.23 -28.16 10.25
CA PRO A 622 1.25 -29.13 11.35
C PRO A 622 -0.07 -29.90 11.37
N THR A 623 -0.03 -31.19 11.69
CA THR A 623 -1.27 -31.96 11.85
C THR A 623 -1.98 -31.53 13.13
N LEU A 624 -3.30 -31.75 13.21
CA LEU A 624 -4.05 -31.47 14.44
C LEU A 624 -3.46 -32.20 15.66
N ALA A 625 -2.91 -33.41 15.45
CA ALA A 625 -2.24 -34.19 16.49
C ALA A 625 -0.92 -33.55 16.95
N ASP A 626 -0.15 -32.97 16.03
CA ASP A 626 1.09 -32.24 16.36
C ASP A 626 0.77 -31.01 17.21
N ILE A 627 -0.26 -30.25 16.82
CA ILE A 627 -0.74 -29.08 17.57
C ILE A 627 -1.25 -29.49 18.95
N GLU A 628 -2.03 -30.58 19.04
CA GLU A 628 -2.51 -31.09 20.32
C GLU A 628 -1.34 -31.48 21.25
N ALA A 629 -0.34 -32.21 20.73
CA ALA A 629 0.82 -32.61 21.52
C ALA A 629 1.62 -31.40 22.02
N GLU A 630 1.88 -30.40 21.15
CA GLU A 630 2.58 -29.17 21.53
C GLU A 630 1.76 -28.34 22.54
N GLY A 631 0.46 -28.20 22.31
CA GLY A 631 -0.44 -27.47 23.19
C GLY A 631 -0.58 -28.10 24.56
N ARG A 632 -0.74 -29.43 24.66
CA ARG A 632 -0.79 -30.12 25.97
C ARG A 632 0.52 -30.02 26.73
N ALA A 633 1.66 -30.08 26.05
CA ALA A 633 2.97 -29.87 26.69
C ALA A 633 3.11 -28.44 27.24
N THR A 634 2.72 -27.45 26.43
CA THR A 634 2.85 -26.02 26.75
C THR A 634 1.88 -25.59 27.86
N LEU A 635 0.64 -26.10 27.84
CA LEU A 635 -0.44 -25.70 28.75
C LEU A 635 -0.49 -26.51 30.06
N SER A 636 0.41 -27.48 30.24
CA SER A 636 0.42 -28.39 31.41
C SER A 636 0.52 -27.70 32.78
N ALA A 637 1.09 -26.48 32.81
CA ALA A 637 1.25 -25.68 34.02
C ALA A 637 0.15 -24.61 34.21
N PHE A 638 -0.81 -24.50 33.29
CA PHE A 638 -1.83 -23.45 33.29
C PHE A 638 -3.11 -23.88 34.03
N PRO A 639 -3.94 -22.92 34.48
CA PRO A 639 -5.23 -23.21 35.10
C PRO A 639 -6.16 -24.03 34.20
N PRO A 640 -7.09 -24.84 34.77
CA PRO A 640 -8.00 -25.70 34.00
C PRO A 640 -8.85 -24.97 32.95
N GLN A 641 -9.12 -23.68 33.16
CA GLN A 641 -9.87 -22.82 32.25
C GLN A 641 -9.13 -22.62 30.91
N VAL A 642 -7.79 -22.52 30.96
CA VAL A 642 -6.93 -22.37 29.77
C VAL A 642 -6.91 -23.66 28.96
N THR A 643 -6.74 -24.79 29.65
CA THR A 643 -6.81 -26.11 29.01
C THR A 643 -8.19 -26.37 28.39
N SER A 644 -9.27 -25.94 29.06
CA SER A 644 -10.64 -26.05 28.55
C SER A 644 -10.86 -25.18 27.31
N ALA A 645 -10.27 -23.98 27.26
CA ALA A 645 -10.31 -23.11 26.09
C ALA A 645 -9.56 -23.73 24.90
N PHE A 646 -8.37 -24.30 25.13
CA PHE A 646 -7.63 -25.04 24.11
C PHE A 646 -8.40 -26.27 23.60
N ASP A 647 -8.97 -27.07 24.49
CA ASP A 647 -9.79 -28.23 24.12
C ASP A 647 -11.07 -27.82 23.36
N LEU A 648 -11.59 -26.60 23.56
CA LEU A 648 -12.69 -26.06 22.76
C LEU A 648 -12.23 -25.76 21.32
N LEU A 649 -11.11 -25.06 21.16
CA LEU A 649 -10.56 -24.74 19.83
C LEU A 649 -10.17 -26.01 19.06
N LEU A 650 -9.53 -26.98 19.71
CA LEU A 650 -9.18 -28.27 19.10
C LEU A 650 -10.42 -29.02 18.60
N ARG A 651 -11.48 -29.10 19.41
CA ARG A 651 -12.73 -29.76 19.01
C ARG A 651 -13.42 -29.04 17.86
N GLN A 652 -13.40 -27.71 17.86
CA GLN A 652 -13.94 -26.91 16.77
C GLN A 652 -13.20 -27.22 15.46
N VAL A 653 -11.86 -27.15 15.45
CA VAL A 653 -11.06 -27.43 14.24
C VAL A 653 -11.20 -28.88 13.80
N ALA A 654 -11.26 -29.85 14.71
CA ALA A 654 -11.54 -31.25 14.38
C ALA A 654 -12.88 -31.40 13.64
N ALA A 655 -13.94 -30.78 14.18
CA ALA A 655 -15.26 -30.80 13.56
C ALA A 655 -15.30 -30.09 12.19
N GLU A 656 -14.52 -29.03 12.03
CA GLU A 656 -14.35 -28.33 10.75
C GLU A 656 -13.61 -29.17 9.71
N ILE A 657 -12.58 -29.92 10.11
CA ILE A 657 -11.85 -30.86 9.25
C ILE A 657 -12.75 -32.02 8.81
N GLU A 658 -13.56 -32.55 9.73
CA GLU A 658 -14.54 -33.61 9.46
C GLU A 658 -15.74 -33.12 8.64
N GLY A 659 -15.92 -31.80 8.54
CA GLY A 659 -17.05 -31.19 7.85
C GLY A 659 -18.38 -31.27 8.61
N SER A 660 -18.35 -31.55 9.92
CA SER A 660 -19.54 -31.63 10.78
C SER A 660 -20.00 -30.27 11.32
N HIS A 661 -19.15 -29.24 11.21
CA HIS A 661 -19.44 -27.84 11.53
C HIS A 661 -19.00 -26.89 10.39
N ASP A 662 -19.59 -25.70 10.36
CA ASP A 662 -19.14 -24.60 9.52
C ASP A 662 -17.74 -24.16 9.93
N VAL A 663 -16.92 -23.70 8.98
CA VAL A 663 -15.60 -23.14 9.29
C VAL A 663 -15.80 -21.75 9.85
N VAL A 664 -15.67 -21.64 11.17
CA VAL A 664 -15.89 -20.38 11.89
C VAL A 664 -14.56 -19.86 12.43
N LEU A 665 -13.67 -20.72 12.94
CA LEU A 665 -12.46 -20.25 13.63
C LEU A 665 -11.60 -19.33 12.76
N ALA A 666 -11.29 -19.71 11.52
CA ALA A 666 -10.52 -18.86 10.62
C ALA A 666 -11.24 -17.55 10.22
N SER A 667 -12.58 -17.55 10.16
CA SER A 667 -13.35 -16.35 9.83
C SER A 667 -13.39 -15.34 10.99
N LEU A 668 -13.24 -15.79 12.25
CA LEU A 668 -13.22 -14.92 13.44
C LEU A 668 -12.09 -13.89 13.41
N PHE A 669 -10.96 -14.23 12.78
CA PHE A 669 -9.79 -13.36 12.71
C PHE A 669 -9.88 -12.30 11.60
N LEU A 670 -10.94 -12.34 10.78
CA LEU A 670 -11.12 -11.44 9.63
C LEU A 670 -12.32 -10.51 9.79
N GLN A 671 -13.38 -10.94 10.48
CA GLN A 671 -14.58 -10.15 10.73
C GLN A 671 -14.83 -10.12 12.23
N GLY A 672 -14.75 -8.93 12.85
CA GLY A 672 -15.29 -8.72 14.19
C GLY A 672 -16.77 -9.04 14.16
N LEU A 673 -17.18 -10.18 14.72
CA LEU A 673 -18.52 -10.69 14.50
C LEU A 673 -19.57 -9.94 15.31
N GLU A 674 -20.59 -9.47 14.61
CA GLU A 674 -21.89 -9.18 15.21
C GLU A 674 -22.70 -10.48 15.41
N ASN A 675 -23.07 -10.74 16.66
CA ASN A 675 -24.26 -11.52 17.08
C ASN A 675 -24.32 -13.06 16.90
N ASP A 676 -23.22 -13.82 16.93
CA ASP A 676 -23.26 -15.30 17.08
C ASP A 676 -22.68 -15.76 18.44
N LEU A 677 -23.52 -16.39 19.27
CA LEU A 677 -23.14 -16.92 20.59
C LEU A 677 -22.08 -18.03 20.52
N SER A 678 -22.01 -18.77 19.41
CA SER A 678 -21.01 -19.82 19.20
C SER A 678 -19.64 -19.22 18.88
N ALA A 679 -19.62 -18.18 18.04
CA ALA A 679 -18.44 -17.39 17.75
C ALA A 679 -17.90 -16.65 18.97
N ALA A 680 -18.78 -16.05 19.78
CA ALA A 680 -18.40 -15.37 21.02
C ALA A 680 -17.60 -16.30 21.95
N ARG A 681 -18.01 -17.57 22.09
CA ARG A 681 -17.28 -18.56 22.90
C ARG A 681 -15.90 -18.93 22.34
N LEU A 682 -15.75 -18.94 21.01
CA LEU A 682 -14.46 -19.21 20.38
C LEU A 682 -13.52 -18.01 20.52
N VAL A 683 -14.03 -16.79 20.37
CA VAL A 683 -13.30 -15.55 20.67
C VAL A 683 -12.88 -15.53 22.13
N ASP A 684 -13.78 -15.84 23.07
CA ASP A 684 -13.46 -15.96 24.49
C ASP A 684 -12.37 -17.00 24.74
N ALA A 685 -12.40 -18.15 24.05
CA ALA A 685 -11.38 -19.18 24.20
C ALA A 685 -10.00 -18.76 23.66
N VAL A 686 -9.96 -18.08 22.50
CA VAL A 686 -8.72 -17.45 21.98
C VAL A 686 -8.20 -16.42 22.98
N ASN A 687 -9.08 -15.54 23.47
CA ASN A 687 -8.73 -14.51 24.44
C ASN A 687 -8.19 -15.12 25.73
N VAL A 688 -8.84 -16.14 26.30
CA VAL A 688 -8.38 -16.83 27.51
C VAL A 688 -6.99 -17.45 27.31
N LEU A 689 -6.73 -18.07 26.16
CA LEU A 689 -5.41 -18.63 25.84
C LEU A 689 -4.33 -17.55 25.74
N MET A 690 -4.63 -16.48 25.01
CA MET A 690 -3.70 -15.37 24.81
C MET A 690 -3.45 -14.60 26.12
N LEU A 691 -4.51 -14.24 26.86
CA LEU A 691 -4.45 -13.57 28.17
C LEU A 691 -3.66 -14.37 29.20
N SER A 692 -3.96 -15.66 29.33
CA SER A 692 -3.33 -16.49 30.35
C SER A 692 -1.85 -16.72 30.04
N SER A 693 -1.45 -16.69 28.78
CA SER A 693 -0.04 -16.80 28.38
C SER A 693 0.82 -15.60 28.75
N LEU A 694 0.20 -14.51 29.22
CA LEU A 694 0.84 -13.23 29.52
C LEU A 694 0.99 -12.98 31.03
N SER A 695 0.12 -13.59 31.84
CA SER A 695 0.28 -13.76 33.29
C SER A 695 1.31 -14.85 33.59
#